data_AF-A0A9P5SF51-F1
#
_entry.id   AF-A0A9P5SF51-F1
#
_cell.length_a   1.000
_cell.length_b   1.000
_cell.length_c   1.000
_cell.angle_alpha   90.00
_cell.angle_beta   90.00
_cell.angle_gamma   90.00
#
_symmetry.space_group_name_H-M   'P 1'
#
loop_
_entity.id
_entity.type
_entity.pdbx_description
1 polymer ?
#
loop_
_entity_poly.entity_id
_entity_poly.type
_entity_poly.pdbx_seq_one_letter_code
_entity_poly.pdbx_strand_id
1 'polypeptide(L)'
;MAPKRRKANNNTTNDTKAKTNGNANVNGNSSGHGNHQSIDKSRITSAETNKCTDKDALKVPHEPTTQEEIKEAIEKLSKSLNKDTKINIRHPSLSRNPSVGEYLHRALFVHDAEPRDHKKRVPPATRRRVILLLGIIIGMVLATFLMRQSKDAAYIEALSHYFQDFDLASMVPSGMIPDEFIGNVSAMFKPELLTEEEFYPGQALRQEQGYKPKYPVTMIPGIVSTGLESWSTTHNCSQKYFRKRMWGTTTMFKAVLLDKECWISNMRLDSDTGLDPEGIRLRAAQGLEAADYLVPGYWVWAPIIKNLAAIGYDNNNMYLAAYDWRLSFANLESRDHYFSKLKANLELNLKVTGEKNVLVAHSMGSSVVFYFFKWVESPSGGKGGRNWVNDHIHTFVNIAGPMLGVPKTLAAVLSGEVRDTAQLGMVSAYVLEKFFSRRERADLFRSWGGLSSMIPKGGNRVWGTLHGAPDDGTHDEEETLVKEKIVNNDESPNATSKGKWGEHESPSFGAMLAFAESSSMKHHTMDESMELLSKMAGNDYNKMLGLNYTVGAVTTEAEMDKTDKLATSWTNPLEARLPKAPHMKIYCLYGVGKSTERSYTYNRMSDLTSALLDQRSGEVEDETAQTPNIYIDTTVHDDKLGISYGVHQGDGDGTVPLLSTGYMCVEGWNKKLYNPSGVKVITREFSHMSSPSPVDIRGGKRTADHVDILGNFQVTMDLLAIAAGRDGDGLNEQIYSRIREYSAKVDL
;
A
#
# COMPACT_ATOMS: atom_id res chain seq x y z
N MET A 1 49.17 -54.97 34.24
CA MET A 1 48.18 -56.01 34.58
C MET A 1 47.25 -56.20 33.40
N ALA A 2 47.35 -57.35 32.75
CA ALA A 2 46.42 -57.84 31.73
C ALA A 2 45.46 -58.86 32.41
N PRO A 3 44.59 -59.62 31.70
CA PRO A 3 43.81 -59.41 30.46
C PRO A 3 42.36 -60.01 30.54
N LYS A 4 41.58 -59.93 29.44
CA LYS A 4 41.00 -61.07 28.64
C LYS A 4 39.68 -60.64 27.94
N ARG A 5 39.54 -60.64 26.60
CA ARG A 5 39.33 -61.78 25.64
C ARG A 5 37.96 -62.47 25.87
N ARG A 6 37.08 -62.78 24.90
CA ARG A 6 37.16 -63.27 23.49
C ARG A 6 35.71 -63.22 22.87
N LYS A 7 35.49 -62.97 21.56
CA LYS A 7 35.26 -63.93 20.41
C LYS A 7 34.19 -65.01 20.67
N ALA A 8 33.32 -65.48 19.77
CA ALA A 8 33.15 -65.38 18.31
C ALA A 8 31.85 -66.13 17.86
N ASN A 9 31.34 -65.75 16.68
CA ASN A 9 30.76 -66.55 15.56
C ASN A 9 29.74 -67.71 15.70
N ASN A 10 28.84 -67.69 14.70
CA ASN A 10 28.36 -68.77 13.81
C ASN A 10 26.99 -69.45 14.05
N ASN A 11 26.06 -69.08 13.14
CA ASN A 11 25.37 -69.92 12.14
C ASN A 11 24.44 -71.10 12.52
N THR A 12 23.34 -71.12 11.73
CA THR A 12 22.65 -72.24 11.05
C THR A 12 21.42 -72.93 11.68
N THR A 13 20.28 -72.77 10.95
CA THR A 13 19.30 -73.78 10.47
C THR A 13 18.43 -74.55 11.48
N ASN A 14 17.09 -74.47 11.41
CA ASN A 14 16.21 -75.15 10.44
C ASN A 14 14.72 -75.15 10.89
N ASP A 15 13.84 -74.98 9.89
CA ASP A 15 12.53 -75.61 9.65
C ASP A 15 11.47 -75.80 10.76
N THR A 16 10.25 -75.27 10.53
CA THR A 16 9.17 -76.05 9.89
C THR A 16 7.92 -75.20 9.53
N LYS A 17 7.57 -75.25 8.23
CA LYS A 17 6.26 -75.36 7.53
C LYS A 17 4.98 -75.08 8.36
N ALA A 18 3.93 -74.43 7.82
CA ALA A 18 3.28 -74.83 6.57
C ALA A 18 2.24 -73.79 6.06
N LYS A 19 2.27 -73.58 4.73
CA LYS A 19 1.15 -73.64 3.76
C LYS A 19 -0.01 -72.62 3.91
N THR A 20 -0.52 -71.97 2.86
CA THR A 20 -0.34 -72.05 1.39
C THR A 20 -1.12 -70.89 0.75
N ASN A 21 -0.52 -70.31 -0.29
CA ASN A 21 -1.04 -69.92 -1.62
C ASN A 21 -2.50 -69.44 -1.74
N GLY A 22 -2.82 -68.37 -2.47
CA GLY A 22 -2.03 -67.59 -3.41
C GLY A 22 -2.90 -67.11 -4.57
N ASN A 23 -2.56 -65.94 -5.12
CA ASN A 23 -2.69 -65.48 -6.52
C ASN A 23 -4.06 -65.57 -7.23
N ALA A 24 -4.48 -64.65 -8.10
CA ALA A 24 -3.81 -63.55 -8.79
C ALA A 24 -4.87 -62.57 -9.35
N ASN A 25 -4.36 -61.39 -9.71
CA ASN A 25 -4.87 -60.40 -10.66
C ASN A 25 -5.81 -60.91 -11.77
N VAL A 26 -6.70 -60.04 -12.25
CA VAL A 26 -6.69 -59.50 -13.63
C VAL A 26 -7.69 -58.34 -13.78
N ASN A 27 -7.27 -57.35 -14.58
CA ASN A 27 -7.96 -56.14 -15.04
C ASN A 27 -9.32 -56.37 -15.74
N GLY A 28 -10.14 -55.31 -15.81
CA GLY A 28 -11.15 -55.20 -16.87
C GLY A 28 -12.21 -54.10 -16.67
N ASN A 29 -12.11 -53.03 -17.46
CA ASN A 29 -13.11 -51.99 -17.72
C ASN A 29 -14.51 -52.56 -18.09
N SER A 30 -15.59 -51.84 -17.73
CA SER A 30 -16.46 -51.10 -18.68
C SER A 30 -17.92 -50.92 -18.21
N SER A 31 -18.38 -49.66 -18.36
CA SER A 31 -19.69 -49.19 -18.86
C SER A 31 -21.05 -49.60 -18.26
N GLY A 32 -21.90 -48.56 -18.09
CA GLY A 32 -23.32 -48.56 -18.45
C GLY A 32 -24.28 -48.41 -17.25
N HIS A 33 -24.87 -47.23 -17.01
CA HIS A 33 -26.06 -46.63 -17.62
C HIS A 33 -27.40 -46.92 -16.89
N GLY A 34 -28.02 -45.83 -16.41
CA GLY A 34 -29.47 -45.62 -16.28
C GLY A 34 -30.17 -46.23 -15.05
N ASN A 35 -31.32 -45.75 -14.58
CA ASN A 35 -32.08 -44.51 -14.75
C ASN A 35 -33.29 -44.64 -13.78
N HIS A 36 -33.84 -43.52 -13.26
CA HIS A 36 -35.21 -43.37 -12.72
C HIS A 36 -35.64 -44.21 -11.49
N GLN A 37 -36.59 -43.85 -10.63
CA GLN A 37 -37.57 -42.76 -10.42
C GLN A 37 -38.04 -42.94 -8.95
N SER A 38 -38.17 -41.88 -8.13
CA SER A 38 -39.46 -41.23 -7.76
C SER A 38 -40.50 -42.23 -7.20
N ILE A 39 -40.94 -42.22 -5.94
CA ILE A 39 -41.92 -41.32 -5.27
C ILE A 39 -42.32 -42.12 -4.00
N ASP A 40 -42.43 -41.51 -2.81
CA ASP A 40 -43.75 -41.33 -2.18
C ASP A 40 -43.75 -40.49 -0.90
N LYS A 41 -44.82 -39.72 -0.78
CA LYS A 41 -45.16 -38.82 0.33
C LYS A 41 -46.00 -39.56 1.37
N SER A 42 -46.00 -39.00 2.59
CA SER A 42 -47.14 -38.80 3.52
C SER A 42 -46.82 -39.30 4.93
N ARG A 43 -47.32 -38.74 6.04
CA ARG A 43 -48.01 -37.50 6.50
C ARG A 43 -48.31 -37.78 8.00
N ILE A 44 -48.76 -36.76 8.76
CA ILE A 44 -49.52 -36.84 10.05
C ILE A 44 -48.60 -36.93 11.31
N THR A 45 -48.63 -36.10 12.36
CA THR A 45 -49.65 -35.18 12.95
C THR A 45 -49.05 -34.17 13.96
N SER A 46 -49.76 -33.05 14.10
CA SER A 46 -49.90 -32.07 15.21
C SER A 46 -49.99 -32.66 16.63
N ALA A 47 -49.83 -31.96 17.77
CA ALA A 47 -50.40 -30.67 18.20
C ALA A 47 -49.74 -30.20 19.54
N GLU A 48 -49.57 -28.90 19.79
CA GLU A 48 -50.30 -28.04 20.77
C GLU A 48 -49.57 -27.82 22.12
N THR A 49 -49.02 -26.62 22.43
CA THR A 49 -49.56 -25.30 22.88
C THR A 49 -49.41 -25.09 24.39
N ASN A 50 -48.93 -23.91 24.79
CA ASN A 50 -49.45 -23.21 25.97
C ASN A 50 -49.27 -21.68 25.87
N LYS A 51 -50.36 -20.99 26.24
CA LYS A 51 -50.65 -19.54 26.19
C LYS A 51 -50.39 -18.87 27.55
N CYS A 52 -50.17 -17.55 27.53
CA CYS A 52 -50.69 -16.55 28.50
C CYS A 52 -50.71 -15.18 27.78
N THR A 53 -51.85 -14.70 27.27
CA THR A 53 -52.86 -13.77 27.87
C THR A 53 -52.51 -12.27 27.87
N ASP A 54 -52.93 -11.60 26.81
CA ASP A 54 -54.00 -10.58 26.72
C ASP A 54 -53.88 -9.16 27.36
N LYS A 55 -54.18 -8.18 26.49
CA LYS A 55 -54.78 -6.83 26.66
C LYS A 55 -53.86 -5.61 26.75
N ASP A 56 -53.69 -4.93 25.60
CA ASP A 56 -54.43 -3.69 25.32
C ASP A 56 -54.39 -3.34 23.82
N ALA A 57 -55.56 -2.94 23.30
CA ALA A 57 -55.83 -2.77 21.89
C ALA A 57 -55.68 -1.30 21.46
N LEU A 58 -54.89 -1.04 20.40
CA LEU A 58 -55.11 0.10 19.52
C LEU A 58 -55.13 -0.37 18.05
N LYS A 59 -56.24 -0.03 17.39
CA LYS A 59 -56.61 -0.38 16.01
C LYS A 59 -55.60 0.14 14.99
N VAL A 60 -55.15 -0.73 14.10
CA VAL A 60 -54.53 -0.38 12.82
C VAL A 60 -55.62 0.13 11.87
N PRO A 61 -55.49 1.31 11.22
CA PRO A 61 -56.44 1.74 10.20
C PRO A 61 -56.23 0.93 8.91
N HIS A 62 -57.33 0.48 8.32
CA HIS A 62 -57.39 -0.10 6.99
C HIS A 62 -56.83 0.85 5.92
N GLU A 63 -56.06 0.31 4.96
CA GLU A 63 -55.73 0.99 3.71
C GLU A 63 -57.02 1.30 2.92
N PRO A 64 -57.23 2.55 2.47
CA PRO A 64 -58.38 2.90 1.64
C PRO A 64 -58.22 2.30 0.23
N THR A 65 -59.24 1.58 -0.22
CA THR A 65 -59.20 0.75 -1.44
C THR A 65 -59.83 1.43 -2.66
N THR A 66 -60.10 2.75 -2.62
CA THR A 66 -60.64 3.48 -3.78
C THR A 66 -60.07 4.88 -3.92
N GLN A 67 -59.94 5.35 -5.17
CA GLN A 67 -59.38 6.67 -5.51
C GLN A 67 -60.22 7.87 -5.01
N GLU A 68 -61.47 7.65 -4.60
CA GLU A 68 -62.36 8.72 -4.12
C GLU A 68 -62.07 9.09 -2.66
N GLU A 69 -61.70 8.14 -1.81
CA GLU A 69 -61.34 8.39 -0.40
C GLU A 69 -60.01 9.16 -0.25
N ILE A 70 -59.07 8.96 -1.20
CA ILE A 70 -57.77 9.67 -1.23
C ILE A 70 -57.96 11.15 -1.60
N LYS A 71 -58.91 11.46 -2.47
CA LYS A 71 -59.23 12.87 -2.83
C LYS A 71 -59.86 13.63 -1.66
N GLU A 72 -60.71 12.97 -0.88
CA GLU A 72 -61.35 13.60 0.29
C GLU A 72 -60.36 13.89 1.44
N ALA A 73 -59.33 13.04 1.59
CA ALA A 73 -58.26 13.24 2.57
C ALA A 73 -57.32 14.41 2.21
N ILE A 74 -57.01 14.57 0.91
CA ILE A 74 -56.15 15.67 0.41
C ILE A 74 -56.88 17.02 0.51
N GLU A 75 -58.19 17.06 0.28
CA GLU A 75 -58.98 18.30 0.41
C GLU A 75 -59.06 18.77 1.88
N LYS A 76 -59.16 17.84 2.84
CA LYS A 76 -59.13 18.13 4.29
C LYS A 76 -57.77 18.65 4.76
N LEU A 77 -56.65 18.18 4.19
CA LEU A 77 -55.30 18.66 4.51
C LEU A 77 -55.01 20.06 3.93
N SER A 78 -55.56 20.38 2.76
CA SER A 78 -55.37 21.69 2.12
C SER A 78 -56.03 22.86 2.88
N LYS A 79 -57.04 22.57 3.72
CA LYS A 79 -57.78 23.57 4.50
C LYS A 79 -57.14 23.90 5.87
N SER A 80 -56.04 23.25 6.27
CA SER A 80 -55.43 23.43 7.60
C SER A 80 -54.17 24.30 7.67
N LEU A 81 -53.63 24.81 6.56
CA LEU A 81 -52.42 25.65 6.56
C LEU A 81 -52.72 27.09 6.14
N ASN A 82 -52.68 27.98 7.13
CA ASN A 82 -52.90 29.41 7.00
C ASN A 82 -51.76 30.11 6.23
N LYS A 83 -52.16 31.01 5.33
CA LYS A 83 -51.32 32.04 4.70
C LYS A 83 -50.87 33.06 5.76
N ASP A 84 -49.57 33.30 5.83
CA ASP A 84 -48.90 34.62 5.94
C ASP A 84 -47.66 34.57 6.83
N THR A 85 -46.46 34.56 6.22
CA THR A 85 -45.37 35.45 6.67
C THR A 85 -44.34 35.65 5.55
N LYS A 86 -44.16 36.91 5.16
CA LYS A 86 -43.18 37.39 4.18
C LYS A 86 -41.77 37.40 4.79
N ILE A 87 -40.77 36.87 4.08
CA ILE A 87 -39.37 37.27 4.25
C ILE A 87 -38.83 37.75 2.90
N ASN A 88 -38.43 39.01 2.87
CA ASN A 88 -37.79 39.69 1.75
C ASN A 88 -36.37 39.19 1.55
N ILE A 89 -36.02 38.75 0.34
CA ILE A 89 -34.62 38.59 -0.09
C ILE A 89 -34.36 39.58 -1.23
N ARG A 90 -33.45 40.53 -0.96
CA ARG A 90 -32.87 41.43 -1.97
C ARG A 90 -31.87 40.64 -2.84
N HIS A 91 -32.08 40.65 -4.15
CA HIS A 91 -31.00 40.63 -5.15
C HIS A 91 -30.76 42.10 -5.58
N PRO A 92 -29.66 42.52 -6.27
CA PRO A 92 -28.53 41.75 -6.82
C PRO A 92 -27.13 42.41 -6.63
N SER A 93 -26.04 41.66 -6.85
CA SER A 93 -24.99 42.12 -7.77
C SER A 93 -24.24 40.92 -8.36
N LEU A 94 -24.10 40.94 -9.68
CA LEU A 94 -23.44 39.95 -10.52
C LEU A 94 -21.95 40.29 -10.67
N SER A 95 -21.07 39.34 -10.39
CA SER A 95 -19.77 39.19 -11.07
C SER A 95 -19.37 37.70 -11.02
N ARG A 96 -19.61 36.96 -12.10
CA ARG A 96 -18.64 36.46 -13.09
C ARG A 96 -17.99 35.10 -12.74
N ASN A 97 -18.35 34.13 -13.58
CA ASN A 97 -17.86 32.77 -13.84
C ASN A 97 -18.30 31.65 -12.87
N PRO A 98 -19.38 30.90 -13.20
CA PRO A 98 -19.65 29.63 -12.54
C PRO A 98 -18.60 28.59 -12.95
N SER A 99 -18.15 27.78 -11.99
CA SER A 99 -17.18 26.71 -12.24
C SER A 99 -17.82 25.56 -13.02
N VAL A 100 -17.00 24.78 -13.72
CA VAL A 100 -17.43 23.58 -14.49
C VAL A 100 -18.21 22.58 -13.60
N GLY A 101 -17.99 22.61 -12.28
CA GLY A 101 -18.72 21.79 -11.31
C GLY A 101 -20.21 22.15 -11.17
N GLU A 102 -20.58 23.43 -11.29
CA GLU A 102 -21.99 23.85 -11.24
C GLU A 102 -22.78 23.40 -12.48
N TYR A 103 -22.11 23.30 -13.64
CA TYR A 103 -22.73 22.78 -14.86
C TYR A 103 -22.98 21.26 -14.78
N LEU A 104 -22.06 20.49 -14.19
CA LEU A 104 -22.24 19.05 -14.01
C LEU A 104 -23.29 18.73 -12.93
N HIS A 105 -23.31 19.49 -11.82
CA HIS A 105 -24.28 19.30 -10.75
C HIS A 105 -25.72 19.55 -11.23
N ARG A 106 -25.91 20.58 -12.08
CA ARG A 106 -27.21 20.93 -12.66
C ARG A 106 -27.64 19.99 -13.79
N ALA A 107 -26.69 19.29 -14.43
CA ALA A 107 -26.97 18.29 -15.46
C ALA A 107 -27.32 16.90 -14.89
N LEU A 108 -26.90 16.60 -13.65
CA LEU A 108 -27.08 15.29 -13.02
C LEU A 108 -28.26 15.22 -12.03
N PHE A 109 -28.72 16.34 -11.48
CA PHE A 109 -29.79 16.35 -10.46
C PHE A 109 -30.89 17.37 -10.77
N VAL A 110 -31.92 16.92 -11.48
CA VAL A 110 -33.24 17.58 -11.54
C VAL A 110 -34.27 16.59 -11.00
N HIS A 111 -34.99 16.98 -9.95
CA HIS A 111 -36.13 16.25 -9.40
C HIS A 111 -37.30 16.23 -10.38
N ASP A 112 -37.99 15.08 -10.41
CA ASP A 112 -39.08 14.72 -11.30
C ASP A 112 -40.21 15.76 -11.41
N ALA A 113 -40.61 16.05 -12.66
CA ALA A 113 -41.86 16.71 -12.99
C ALA A 113 -42.96 15.66 -13.27
N GLU A 114 -44.19 15.98 -12.87
CA GLU A 114 -45.43 15.16 -12.98
C GLU A 114 -45.64 14.40 -14.31
N PRO A 115 -46.36 13.26 -14.29
CA PRO A 115 -46.43 12.36 -15.44
C PRO A 115 -47.42 12.90 -16.49
N ARG A 116 -46.89 13.44 -17.58
CA ARG A 116 -47.65 13.56 -18.83
C ARG A 116 -47.46 12.33 -19.70
N ASP A 117 -48.58 11.76 -20.09
CA ASP A 117 -48.70 10.58 -20.92
C ASP A 117 -48.14 10.85 -22.34
N HIS A 118 -46.86 10.52 -22.53
CA HIS A 118 -46.20 10.53 -23.82
C HIS A 118 -45.58 9.17 -24.06
N LYS A 119 -46.16 8.42 -25.01
CA LYS A 119 -45.61 7.21 -25.62
C LYS A 119 -44.12 7.43 -25.94
N LYS A 120 -43.23 6.93 -25.08
CA LYS A 120 -41.77 7.02 -25.27
C LYS A 120 -41.38 6.16 -26.47
N ARG A 121 -41.15 6.79 -27.62
CA ARG A 121 -40.27 6.22 -28.64
C ARG A 121 -38.85 6.21 -28.07
N VAL A 122 -38.35 5.02 -27.73
CA VAL A 122 -36.96 4.82 -27.34
C VAL A 122 -36.09 5.31 -28.50
N PRO A 123 -35.16 6.28 -28.32
CA PRO A 123 -34.29 6.69 -29.41
C PRO A 123 -33.38 5.51 -29.76
N PRO A 124 -33.12 5.25 -31.06
CA PRO A 124 -32.33 4.09 -31.47
C PRO A 124 -30.93 4.17 -30.83
N ALA A 125 -30.36 3.01 -30.47
CA ALA A 125 -29.08 2.90 -29.77
C ALA A 125 -27.93 3.71 -30.43
N THR A 126 -28.05 4.01 -31.71
CA THR A 126 -27.18 4.91 -32.47
C THR A 126 -27.12 6.35 -31.94
N ARG A 127 -28.23 6.93 -31.43
CA ARG A 127 -28.26 8.34 -30.99
C ARG A 127 -27.48 8.56 -29.68
N ARG A 128 -27.54 7.62 -28.74
CA ARG A 128 -26.74 7.65 -27.49
C ARG A 128 -25.25 7.44 -27.76
N ARG A 129 -24.92 6.58 -28.75
CA ARG A 129 -23.54 6.33 -29.19
C ARG A 129 -22.91 7.54 -29.88
N VAL A 130 -23.68 8.27 -30.68
CA VAL A 130 -23.23 9.52 -31.32
C VAL A 130 -22.96 10.62 -30.29
N ILE A 131 -23.80 10.73 -29.25
CA ILE A 131 -23.60 11.71 -28.16
C ILE A 131 -22.34 11.39 -27.34
N LEU A 132 -22.07 10.10 -27.07
CA LEU A 132 -20.84 9.67 -26.40
C LEU A 132 -19.60 10.01 -27.24
N LEU A 133 -19.63 9.75 -28.56
CA LEU A 133 -18.53 10.06 -29.48
C LEU A 133 -18.28 11.57 -29.56
N LEU A 134 -19.33 12.39 -29.65
CA LEU A 134 -19.22 13.85 -29.59
C LEU A 134 -18.62 14.32 -28.26
N GLY A 135 -19.00 13.71 -27.13
CA GLY A 135 -18.42 13.99 -25.82
C GLY A 135 -16.93 13.65 -25.75
N ILE A 136 -16.50 12.52 -26.31
CA ILE A 136 -15.09 12.12 -26.38
C ILE A 136 -14.29 13.08 -27.27
N ILE A 137 -14.83 13.46 -28.43
CA ILE A 137 -14.17 14.41 -29.34
C ILE A 137 -14.04 15.80 -28.69
N ILE A 138 -15.10 16.30 -28.05
CA ILE A 138 -15.06 17.60 -27.33
C ILE A 138 -14.06 17.53 -26.17
N GLY A 139 -14.03 16.42 -25.42
CA GLY A 139 -13.07 16.18 -24.35
C GLY A 139 -11.62 16.17 -24.85
N MET A 140 -11.34 15.52 -25.99
CA MET A 140 -10.00 15.49 -26.60
C MET A 140 -9.58 16.86 -27.13
N VAL A 141 -10.49 17.62 -27.74
CA VAL A 141 -10.22 19.00 -28.20
C VAL A 141 -9.96 19.94 -27.03
N LEU A 142 -10.72 19.81 -25.94
CA LEU A 142 -10.51 20.58 -24.73
C LEU A 142 -9.19 20.21 -24.05
N ALA A 143 -8.84 18.92 -24.01
CA ALA A 143 -7.57 18.45 -23.49
C ALA A 143 -6.39 18.97 -24.32
N THR A 144 -6.46 18.96 -25.65
CA THR A 144 -5.41 19.54 -26.52
C THR A 144 -5.32 21.06 -26.41
N PHE A 145 -6.44 21.74 -26.20
CA PHE A 145 -6.45 23.18 -25.93
C PHE A 145 -5.79 23.50 -24.57
N LEU A 146 -6.08 22.73 -23.52
CA LEU A 146 -5.46 22.86 -22.20
C LEU A 146 -3.96 22.49 -22.25
N MET A 147 -3.58 21.44 -22.98
CA MET A 147 -2.18 21.05 -23.23
C MET A 147 -1.38 22.15 -23.92
N ARG A 148 -1.99 22.92 -24.83
CA ARG A 148 -1.34 24.07 -25.49
C ARG A 148 -1.15 25.27 -24.56
N GLN A 149 -1.89 25.33 -23.46
CA GLN A 149 -1.87 26.46 -22.52
C GLN A 149 -0.96 26.19 -21.30
N SER A 150 -0.72 24.92 -20.96
CA SER A 150 0.23 24.49 -19.93
C SER A 150 1.67 24.44 -20.47
N LYS A 151 2.64 25.02 -19.74
CA LYS A 151 4.09 24.87 -20.02
C LYS A 151 4.71 23.64 -19.35
N ASP A 152 3.95 22.91 -18.55
CA ASP A 152 4.42 21.72 -17.82
C ASP A 152 4.36 20.46 -18.69
N ALA A 153 5.52 20.06 -19.22
CA ALA A 153 5.65 18.86 -20.06
C ALA A 153 5.23 17.56 -19.36
N ALA A 154 5.39 17.47 -18.03
CA ALA A 154 4.95 16.32 -17.23
C ALA A 154 3.43 16.08 -17.28
N TYR A 155 2.64 17.16 -17.37
CA TYR A 155 1.18 17.06 -17.45
C TYR A 155 0.73 16.59 -18.85
N ILE A 156 1.44 17.03 -19.88
CA ILE A 156 1.18 16.69 -21.28
C ILE A 156 1.57 15.23 -21.55
N GLU A 157 2.69 14.76 -20.99
CA GLU A 157 3.18 13.39 -21.17
C GLU A 157 2.36 12.36 -20.38
N ALA A 158 1.98 12.65 -19.13
CA ALA A 158 1.10 11.80 -18.33
C ALA A 158 -0.30 11.63 -18.95
N LEU A 159 -0.85 12.70 -19.55
CA LEU A 159 -2.09 12.61 -20.33
C LEU A 159 -1.89 11.86 -21.64
N SER A 160 -0.74 12.04 -22.31
CA SER A 160 -0.43 11.35 -23.56
C SER A 160 -0.39 9.83 -23.36
N HIS A 161 0.31 9.32 -22.34
CA HIS A 161 0.35 7.91 -21.94
C HIS A 161 -1.04 7.32 -21.61
N TYR A 162 -1.93 8.13 -21.04
CA TYR A 162 -3.32 7.73 -20.78
C TYR A 162 -4.13 7.52 -22.07
N PHE A 163 -3.81 8.25 -23.14
CA PHE A 163 -4.43 8.08 -24.46
C PHE A 163 -3.81 6.93 -25.28
N GLN A 164 -2.61 6.45 -24.95
CA GLN A 164 -1.94 5.35 -25.67
C GLN A 164 -2.59 3.99 -25.40
N ASP A 165 -3.06 3.77 -24.17
CA ASP A 165 -3.71 2.52 -23.74
C ASP A 165 -5.25 2.62 -23.66
N PHE A 166 -5.81 3.78 -24.02
CA PHE A 166 -7.23 3.90 -24.31
C PHE A 166 -7.49 3.15 -25.61
N ASP A 167 -7.76 1.84 -25.51
CA ASP A 167 -8.17 1.01 -26.64
C ASP A 167 -9.56 1.46 -27.12
N LEU A 168 -9.57 2.55 -27.88
CA LEU A 168 -10.74 3.13 -28.50
C LEU A 168 -11.39 2.11 -29.43
N ALA A 169 -10.62 1.16 -29.98
CA ALA A 169 -11.14 0.08 -30.82
C ALA A 169 -11.94 -0.97 -30.03
N SER A 170 -11.67 -1.17 -28.73
CA SER A 170 -12.51 -2.00 -27.85
C SER A 170 -13.83 -1.33 -27.42
N MET A 171 -13.92 0.00 -27.51
CA MET A 171 -15.10 0.79 -27.11
C MET A 171 -15.93 1.30 -28.30
N VAL A 172 -15.37 1.28 -29.50
CA VAL A 172 -16.02 1.73 -30.75
C VAL A 172 -16.27 0.51 -31.65
N PRO A 173 -17.52 0.23 -32.07
CA PRO A 173 -17.82 -0.90 -32.96
C PRO A 173 -16.97 -0.88 -34.25
N SER A 174 -16.52 -2.04 -34.69
CA SER A 174 -15.64 -2.21 -35.86
C SER A 174 -16.19 -1.48 -37.11
N GLY A 175 -15.36 -0.64 -37.75
CA GLY A 175 -15.66 0.07 -38.99
C GLY A 175 -15.87 1.59 -38.89
N MET A 176 -15.60 2.22 -37.75
CA MET A 176 -15.91 3.65 -37.52
C MET A 176 -14.67 4.59 -37.52
N ILE A 177 -13.45 4.06 -37.49
CA ILE A 177 -12.19 4.83 -37.53
C ILE A 177 -11.27 4.19 -38.58
N PRO A 178 -10.67 4.97 -39.51
CA PRO A 178 -9.73 4.43 -40.51
C PRO A 178 -8.49 3.81 -39.83
N ASP A 179 -8.09 2.62 -40.27
CA ASP A 179 -6.94 1.89 -39.69
C ASP A 179 -5.62 2.69 -39.75
N GLU A 180 -5.46 3.57 -40.75
CA GLU A 180 -4.32 4.49 -40.87
C GLU A 180 -4.25 5.54 -39.74
N PHE A 181 -5.40 5.95 -39.19
CA PHE A 181 -5.45 6.89 -38.06
C PHE A 181 -5.03 6.20 -36.76
N ILE A 182 -5.47 4.96 -36.53
CA ILE A 182 -5.05 4.14 -35.39
C ILE A 182 -3.55 3.82 -35.48
N GLY A 183 -3.05 3.53 -36.69
CA GLY A 183 -1.64 3.29 -36.96
C GLY A 183 -0.75 4.51 -36.68
N ASN A 184 -1.13 5.70 -37.14
CA ASN A 184 -0.35 6.93 -36.94
C ASN A 184 -0.38 7.42 -35.48
N VAL A 185 -1.51 7.28 -34.79
CA VAL A 185 -1.61 7.58 -33.34
C VAL A 185 -0.76 6.60 -32.54
N SER A 186 -0.81 5.31 -32.84
CA SER A 186 0.03 4.30 -32.17
C SER A 186 1.52 4.51 -32.44
N ALA A 187 1.91 4.94 -33.64
CA ALA A 187 3.30 5.24 -33.99
C ALA A 187 3.85 6.49 -33.31
N MET A 188 2.99 7.46 -32.98
CA MET A 188 3.34 8.68 -32.23
C MET A 188 3.55 8.41 -30.73
N PHE A 189 3.20 7.20 -30.28
CA PHE A 189 3.05 6.82 -28.88
C PHE A 189 3.69 5.47 -28.52
N LYS A 190 4.49 4.90 -29.42
CA LYS A 190 5.35 3.78 -29.05
C LYS A 190 6.37 4.28 -28.02
N PRO A 191 6.57 3.59 -26.88
CA PRO A 191 7.81 3.76 -26.15
C PRO A 191 8.92 3.42 -27.14
N GLU A 192 9.85 4.35 -27.29
CA GLU A 192 11.00 4.19 -28.17
C GLU A 192 11.67 2.84 -27.91
N LEU A 193 11.94 2.16 -29.04
CA LEU A 193 13.01 1.21 -29.28
C LEU A 193 13.89 0.91 -28.06
N LEU A 194 14.00 -0.36 -27.63
CA LEU A 194 14.99 -0.85 -26.65
C LEU A 194 16.33 -0.09 -26.77
N THR A 195 16.52 0.97 -25.99
CA THR A 195 17.73 1.77 -26.04
C THR A 195 18.79 1.11 -25.16
N GLU A 196 20.06 1.22 -25.53
CA GLU A 196 21.19 0.66 -24.79
C GLU A 196 21.25 1.13 -23.31
N GLU A 197 20.48 2.15 -22.93
CA GLU A 197 20.39 2.65 -21.57
C GLU A 197 19.64 1.72 -20.59
N GLU A 198 18.77 0.83 -21.07
CA GLU A 198 17.97 -0.03 -20.16
C GLU A 198 18.79 -1.11 -19.43
N PHE A 199 19.92 -1.53 -20.01
CA PHE A 199 20.80 -2.58 -19.47
C PHE A 199 22.06 -2.02 -18.80
N TYR A 200 22.14 -0.70 -18.64
CA TYR A 200 23.25 -0.01 -18.00
C TYR A 200 22.99 0.13 -16.48
N PRO A 201 24.01 -0.05 -15.60
CA PRO A 201 25.43 -0.38 -15.84
C PRO A 201 25.77 -1.82 -16.21
N GLY A 202 24.84 -2.77 -16.10
CA GLY A 202 25.15 -4.21 -16.11
C GLY A 202 25.89 -4.69 -17.36
N GLN A 203 25.51 -4.20 -18.53
CA GLN A 203 26.19 -4.53 -19.79
C GLN A 203 27.65 -4.07 -19.81
N ALA A 204 27.93 -2.84 -19.35
CA ALA A 204 29.29 -2.31 -19.26
C ALA A 204 30.14 -3.10 -18.25
N LEU A 205 29.59 -3.40 -17.06
CA LEU A 205 30.29 -4.20 -16.06
C LEU A 205 30.61 -5.62 -16.55
N ARG A 206 29.73 -6.23 -17.34
CA ARG A 206 30.00 -7.53 -17.97
C ARG A 206 31.11 -7.42 -19.03
N GLN A 207 31.03 -6.44 -19.92
CA GLN A 207 31.96 -6.31 -21.06
C GLN A 207 33.35 -5.85 -20.62
N GLU A 208 33.42 -4.83 -19.76
CA GLU A 208 34.67 -4.16 -19.38
C GLU A 208 35.35 -4.85 -18.18
N GLN A 209 34.55 -5.33 -17.22
CA GLN A 209 35.06 -5.85 -15.93
C GLN A 209 34.79 -7.34 -15.72
N GLY A 210 34.12 -8.01 -16.66
CA GLY A 210 33.88 -9.46 -16.61
C GLY A 210 32.93 -9.90 -15.50
N TYR A 211 31.93 -9.09 -15.13
CA TYR A 211 30.92 -9.47 -14.14
C TYR A 211 30.12 -10.68 -14.61
N LYS A 212 29.88 -11.62 -13.68
CA LYS A 212 29.12 -12.86 -13.89
C LYS A 212 28.32 -13.19 -12.63
N PRO A 213 27.24 -13.98 -12.72
CA PRO A 213 26.47 -14.41 -11.56
C PRO A 213 27.34 -15.27 -10.63
N LYS A 214 27.27 -15.00 -9.32
CA LYS A 214 27.92 -15.84 -8.30
C LYS A 214 26.91 -16.33 -7.28
N TYR A 215 26.24 -15.41 -6.59
CA TYR A 215 25.24 -15.76 -5.59
C TYR A 215 23.83 -15.73 -6.19
N PRO A 216 22.94 -16.70 -5.86
CA PRO A 216 21.52 -16.60 -6.17
C PRO A 216 20.91 -15.33 -5.55
N VAL A 217 20.05 -14.65 -6.30
CA VAL A 217 19.42 -13.39 -5.87
C VAL A 217 17.93 -13.61 -5.63
N THR A 218 17.48 -13.35 -4.40
CA THR A 218 16.06 -13.36 -4.05
C THR A 218 15.62 -11.94 -3.74
N MET A 219 14.62 -11.45 -4.50
CA MET A 219 14.04 -10.11 -4.37
C MET A 219 12.77 -10.16 -3.53
N ILE A 220 12.66 -9.27 -2.55
CA ILE A 220 11.50 -9.13 -1.65
C ILE A 220 10.88 -7.74 -1.87
N PRO A 221 9.71 -7.65 -2.53
CA PRO A 221 9.06 -6.39 -2.84
C PRO A 221 8.55 -5.62 -1.60
N GLY A 222 8.33 -4.31 -1.76
CA GLY A 222 7.73 -3.45 -0.74
C GLY A 222 6.20 -3.45 -0.75
N ILE A 223 5.60 -2.60 0.07
CA ILE A 223 4.13 -2.44 0.10
C ILE A 223 3.63 -2.00 -1.28
N VAL A 224 2.46 -2.50 -1.70
CA VAL A 224 1.76 -2.06 -2.91
C VAL A 224 2.49 -2.35 -4.24
N SER A 225 3.69 -2.95 -4.19
CA SER A 225 4.54 -3.16 -5.36
C SER A 225 4.31 -4.49 -6.10
N THR A 226 3.51 -5.38 -5.51
CA THR A 226 3.13 -6.67 -6.13
C THR A 226 1.68 -6.60 -6.62
N GLY A 227 1.43 -7.04 -7.85
CA GLY A 227 0.08 -7.19 -8.38
C GLY A 227 -0.77 -8.19 -7.59
N LEU A 228 -2.05 -7.89 -7.37
CA LEU A 228 -2.98 -8.78 -6.66
C LEU A 228 -4.06 -9.26 -7.63
N GLU A 229 -4.19 -10.58 -7.78
CA GLU A 229 -5.11 -11.26 -8.68
C GLU A 229 -6.30 -11.85 -7.92
N SER A 230 -7.51 -11.70 -8.47
CA SER A 230 -8.72 -12.31 -7.91
C SER A 230 -8.84 -13.79 -8.27
N TRP A 231 -9.09 -14.60 -7.26
CA TRP A 231 -9.35 -16.04 -7.30
C TRP A 231 -10.75 -16.39 -6.77
N SER A 232 -11.61 -15.38 -6.64
CA SER A 232 -12.97 -15.53 -6.13
C SER A 232 -13.88 -16.17 -7.18
N THR A 233 -14.66 -17.17 -6.78
CA THR A 233 -15.61 -17.87 -7.68
C THR A 233 -17.06 -17.80 -7.21
N THR A 234 -17.29 -17.49 -5.93
CA THR A 234 -18.61 -17.58 -5.29
C THR A 234 -19.25 -16.22 -5.03
N HIS A 235 -18.46 -15.18 -4.78
CA HIS A 235 -19.00 -13.86 -4.49
C HIS A 235 -19.42 -13.13 -5.77
N ASN A 236 -20.73 -12.81 -5.90
CA ASN A 236 -21.34 -12.25 -7.10
C ASN A 236 -20.60 -11.03 -7.68
N CYS A 237 -20.11 -10.12 -6.81
CA CYS A 237 -19.39 -8.95 -7.29
C CYS A 237 -17.98 -9.29 -7.80
N SER A 238 -17.28 -10.25 -7.18
CA SER A 238 -15.88 -10.56 -7.50
C SER A 238 -15.73 -11.58 -8.63
N GLN A 239 -16.74 -12.41 -8.89
CA GLN A 239 -16.65 -13.50 -9.86
C GLN A 239 -16.28 -13.01 -11.28
N LYS A 240 -16.77 -11.83 -11.68
CA LYS A 240 -16.43 -11.19 -12.98
C LYS A 240 -14.96 -10.76 -13.12
N TYR A 241 -14.23 -10.73 -12.00
CA TYR A 241 -12.81 -10.41 -11.93
C TYR A 241 -11.92 -11.64 -11.73
N PHE A 242 -12.47 -12.85 -11.78
CA PHE A 242 -11.66 -14.07 -11.67
C PHE A 242 -10.47 -14.03 -12.64
N ARG A 243 -9.27 -14.29 -12.11
CA ARG A 243 -7.97 -14.23 -12.79
C ARG A 243 -7.61 -12.87 -13.40
N LYS A 244 -8.23 -11.80 -12.91
CA LYS A 244 -7.86 -10.42 -13.24
C LYS A 244 -7.16 -9.76 -12.05
N ARG A 245 -6.17 -8.92 -12.37
CA ARG A 245 -5.39 -8.18 -11.38
C ARG A 245 -6.22 -6.99 -10.85
N MET A 246 -6.74 -7.14 -9.63
CA MET A 246 -7.46 -6.09 -8.88
C MET A 246 -6.54 -5.00 -8.35
N TRP A 247 -5.23 -5.27 -8.34
CA TRP A 247 -4.17 -4.30 -8.10
C TRP A 247 -3.09 -4.43 -9.17
N GLY A 248 -2.63 -3.32 -9.74
CA GLY A 248 -1.53 -3.30 -10.70
C GLY A 248 -1.89 -3.66 -12.15
N THR A 249 -3.12 -3.36 -12.61
CA THR A 249 -3.44 -3.34 -14.06
C THR A 249 -4.53 -2.32 -14.37
N THR A 250 -4.80 -2.08 -15.64
CA THR A 250 -5.96 -1.31 -16.12
C THR A 250 -7.31 -1.85 -15.60
N THR A 251 -7.38 -3.14 -15.23
CA THR A 251 -8.56 -3.72 -14.58
C THR A 251 -8.86 -3.03 -13.25
N MET A 252 -7.85 -2.67 -12.46
CA MET A 252 -8.01 -1.95 -11.20
C MET A 252 -8.77 -0.64 -11.42
N PHE A 253 -8.33 0.20 -12.37
CA PHE A 253 -8.99 1.47 -12.66
C PHE A 253 -10.42 1.28 -13.14
N LYS A 254 -10.66 0.30 -14.02
CA LYS A 254 -12.03 -0.04 -14.46
C LYS A 254 -12.91 -0.46 -13.28
N ALA A 255 -12.39 -1.27 -12.37
CA ALA A 255 -13.12 -1.72 -11.19
C ALA A 255 -13.41 -0.56 -10.23
N VAL A 256 -12.44 0.33 -9.97
CA VAL A 256 -12.66 1.49 -9.09
C VAL A 256 -13.69 2.45 -9.67
N LEU A 257 -13.66 2.71 -10.98
CA LEU A 257 -14.56 3.66 -11.65
C LEU A 257 -15.99 3.12 -11.83
N LEU A 258 -16.12 1.85 -12.20
CA LEU A 258 -17.42 1.28 -12.58
C LEU A 258 -18.07 0.47 -11.45
N ASP A 259 -17.28 0.02 -10.48
CA ASP A 259 -17.66 -0.99 -9.49
C ASP A 259 -16.96 -0.75 -8.14
N LYS A 260 -16.95 0.52 -7.68
CA LYS A 260 -16.27 0.97 -6.44
C LYS A 260 -16.45 0.02 -5.25
N GLU A 261 -17.71 -0.27 -4.89
CA GLU A 261 -18.03 -1.13 -3.75
C GLU A 261 -17.45 -2.53 -3.88
N CYS A 262 -17.50 -3.10 -5.09
CA CYS A 262 -16.90 -4.40 -5.36
C CYS A 262 -15.38 -4.37 -5.16
N TRP A 263 -14.71 -3.32 -5.64
CA TRP A 263 -13.27 -3.19 -5.46
C TRP A 263 -12.90 -3.05 -3.97
N ILE A 264 -13.64 -2.24 -3.19
CA ILE A 264 -13.45 -2.13 -1.74
C ILE A 264 -13.62 -3.49 -1.08
N SER A 265 -14.73 -4.20 -1.35
CA SER A 265 -14.97 -5.51 -0.73
C SER A 265 -13.85 -6.50 -1.02
N ASN A 266 -13.28 -6.47 -2.24
CA ASN A 266 -12.14 -7.32 -2.59
C ASN A 266 -10.87 -6.94 -1.84
N MET A 267 -10.57 -5.64 -1.77
CA MET A 267 -9.33 -5.13 -1.21
C MET A 267 -9.33 -5.08 0.32
N ARG A 268 -10.49 -5.00 0.96
CA ARG A 268 -10.66 -5.01 2.41
C ARG A 268 -10.36 -6.41 2.97
N LEU A 269 -9.69 -6.45 4.11
CA LEU A 269 -9.53 -7.66 4.91
C LEU A 269 -10.61 -7.70 6.00
N ASP A 270 -10.95 -8.92 6.41
CA ASP A 270 -11.84 -9.18 7.53
C ASP A 270 -11.23 -8.63 8.83
N SER A 271 -12.00 -7.87 9.61
CA SER A 271 -11.48 -7.14 10.77
C SER A 271 -11.12 -8.05 11.94
N ASP A 272 -11.75 -9.22 12.04
CA ASP A 272 -11.53 -10.18 13.11
C ASP A 272 -10.35 -11.10 12.85
N THR A 273 -10.26 -11.65 11.63
CA THR A 273 -9.25 -12.63 11.24
C THR A 273 -8.02 -12.00 10.60
N GLY A 274 -8.16 -10.81 10.01
CA GLY A 274 -7.11 -10.17 9.20
C GLY A 274 -6.81 -10.94 7.90
N LEU A 275 -7.77 -11.73 7.40
CA LEU A 275 -7.69 -12.52 6.17
C LEU A 275 -8.71 -12.02 5.12
N ASP A 276 -8.79 -12.69 3.96
CA ASP A 276 -9.79 -12.34 2.96
C ASP A 276 -11.21 -12.60 3.50
N PRO A 277 -12.20 -11.72 3.23
CA PRO A 277 -13.59 -11.94 3.60
C PRO A 277 -14.19 -13.20 2.95
N GLU A 278 -15.29 -13.70 3.53
CA GLU A 278 -15.95 -14.90 3.01
C GLU A 278 -16.36 -14.75 1.53
N GLY A 279 -16.01 -15.74 0.71
CA GLY A 279 -16.30 -15.75 -0.72
C GLY A 279 -15.36 -14.90 -1.59
N ILE A 280 -14.47 -14.11 -0.97
CA ILE A 280 -13.45 -13.31 -1.65
C ILE A 280 -12.09 -14.00 -1.49
N ARG A 281 -11.30 -14.03 -2.57
CA ARG A 281 -9.95 -14.56 -2.56
C ARG A 281 -9.07 -13.69 -3.44
N LEU A 282 -8.10 -13.00 -2.85
CA LEU A 282 -7.05 -12.29 -3.57
C LEU A 282 -5.70 -12.95 -3.31
N ARG A 283 -4.89 -13.13 -4.35
CA ARG A 283 -3.56 -13.73 -4.26
C ARG A 283 -2.53 -12.85 -4.95
N ALA A 284 -1.32 -12.83 -4.42
CA ALA A 284 -0.20 -12.18 -5.08
C ALA A 284 0.07 -12.85 -6.44
N ALA A 285 0.27 -12.03 -7.47
CA ALA A 285 0.84 -12.48 -8.73
C ALA A 285 2.19 -13.16 -8.48
N GLN A 286 2.59 -14.08 -9.37
CA GLN A 286 3.77 -14.91 -9.21
C GLN A 286 4.78 -14.68 -10.34
N GLY A 287 6.05 -15.01 -10.09
CA GLY A 287 7.14 -14.80 -11.05
C GLY A 287 7.62 -13.35 -11.10
N LEU A 288 8.63 -13.07 -11.94
CA LEU A 288 9.24 -11.73 -12.05
C LEU A 288 8.24 -10.66 -12.52
N GLU A 289 7.27 -11.04 -13.36
CA GLU A 289 6.18 -10.18 -13.87
C GLU A 289 5.18 -9.70 -12.79
N ALA A 290 5.36 -10.13 -11.54
CA ALA A 290 4.51 -9.73 -10.43
C ALA A 290 4.86 -8.32 -9.91
N ALA A 291 6.10 -7.86 -10.11
CA ALA A 291 6.59 -6.58 -9.61
C ALA A 291 7.60 -5.87 -10.53
N ASP A 292 7.82 -6.33 -11.76
CA ASP A 292 8.66 -5.63 -12.74
C ASP A 292 8.05 -4.26 -13.12
N TYR A 293 6.79 -4.28 -13.56
CA TYR A 293 5.95 -3.14 -13.89
C TYR A 293 4.63 -3.28 -13.14
N LEU A 294 4.32 -2.31 -12.27
CA LEU A 294 3.06 -2.34 -11.53
C LEU A 294 1.89 -2.01 -12.46
N VAL A 295 2.06 -1.10 -13.41
CA VAL A 295 1.13 -0.86 -14.53
C VAL A 295 1.98 -0.57 -15.78
N PRO A 296 1.45 -0.71 -17.01
CA PRO A 296 2.19 -0.32 -18.21
C PRO A 296 2.81 1.07 -18.08
N GLY A 297 4.10 1.20 -18.39
CA GLY A 297 4.87 2.45 -18.25
C GLY A 297 5.38 2.78 -16.83
N TYR A 298 4.91 2.08 -15.79
CA TYR A 298 5.35 2.31 -14.40
C TYR A 298 6.20 1.15 -13.89
N TRP A 299 7.52 1.29 -14.02
CA TRP A 299 8.48 0.29 -13.55
C TRP A 299 8.66 0.34 -12.02
N VAL A 300 8.90 -0.82 -11.42
CA VAL A 300 9.35 -0.94 -10.01
C VAL A 300 10.66 -1.73 -9.95
N TRP A 301 10.62 -3.05 -10.19
CA TRP A 301 11.83 -3.89 -10.16
C TRP A 301 12.50 -4.06 -11.52
N ALA A 302 11.87 -3.59 -12.61
CA ALA A 302 12.40 -3.81 -13.96
C ALA A 302 13.86 -3.36 -14.15
N PRO A 303 14.32 -2.19 -13.66
CA PRO A 303 15.72 -1.78 -13.84
C PRO A 303 16.73 -2.75 -13.19
N ILE A 304 16.44 -3.22 -11.97
CA ILE A 304 17.28 -4.21 -11.28
C ILE A 304 17.29 -5.54 -12.03
N ILE A 305 16.11 -6.03 -12.45
CA ILE A 305 15.98 -7.32 -13.15
C ILE A 305 16.75 -7.28 -14.49
N LYS A 306 16.59 -6.21 -15.27
CA LYS A 306 17.30 -6.03 -16.56
C LYS A 306 18.81 -5.99 -16.37
N ASN A 307 19.29 -5.29 -15.34
CA ASN A 307 20.73 -5.19 -15.05
C ASN A 307 21.35 -6.48 -14.52
N LEU A 308 20.63 -7.24 -13.69
CA LEU A 308 21.03 -8.60 -13.29
C LEU A 308 21.08 -9.52 -14.52
N ALA A 309 20.07 -9.47 -15.38
CA ALA A 309 20.03 -10.25 -16.62
C ALA A 309 21.20 -9.89 -17.55
N ALA A 310 21.60 -8.61 -17.61
CA ALA A 310 22.74 -8.16 -18.42
C ALA A 310 24.05 -8.88 -18.04
N ILE A 311 24.28 -9.13 -16.75
CA ILE A 311 25.47 -9.88 -16.28
C ILE A 311 25.29 -11.41 -16.32
N GLY A 312 24.12 -11.92 -16.72
CA GLY A 312 23.85 -13.34 -16.97
C GLY A 312 22.91 -14.04 -15.98
N TYR A 313 22.18 -13.29 -15.15
CA TYR A 313 21.11 -13.87 -14.33
C TYR A 313 19.86 -14.20 -15.16
N ASP A 314 19.08 -15.18 -14.72
CA ASP A 314 17.82 -15.60 -15.31
C ASP A 314 16.86 -16.17 -14.25
N ASN A 315 15.75 -16.79 -14.66
CA ASN A 315 14.78 -17.38 -13.74
C ASN A 315 15.32 -18.57 -12.90
N ASN A 316 16.49 -19.12 -13.21
CA ASN A 316 17.09 -20.22 -12.46
C ASN A 316 17.88 -19.74 -11.25
N ASN A 317 18.37 -18.51 -11.27
CA ASN A 317 19.20 -17.92 -10.20
C ASN A 317 18.67 -16.57 -9.68
N MET A 318 17.54 -16.09 -10.21
CA MET A 318 16.72 -15.01 -9.66
C MET A 318 15.37 -15.52 -9.21
N TYR A 319 14.94 -15.07 -8.03
CA TYR A 319 13.61 -15.35 -7.53
C TYR A 319 12.97 -14.08 -6.98
N LEU A 320 11.76 -13.74 -7.44
CA LEU A 320 10.95 -12.69 -6.82
C LEU A 320 9.96 -13.34 -5.84
N ALA A 321 10.18 -13.12 -4.55
CA ALA A 321 9.35 -13.64 -3.47
C ALA A 321 8.12 -12.72 -3.26
N ALA A 322 7.25 -12.67 -4.26
CA ALA A 322 6.02 -11.89 -4.27
C ALA A 322 5.02 -12.34 -3.19
N TYR A 323 4.34 -11.38 -2.55
CA TYR A 323 3.41 -11.63 -1.45
C TYR A 323 2.26 -10.62 -1.41
N ASP A 324 1.21 -10.94 -0.65
CA ASP A 324 0.08 -10.05 -0.43
C ASP A 324 0.41 -9.06 0.67
N TRP A 325 0.87 -7.88 0.26
CA TRP A 325 1.30 -6.78 1.11
C TRP A 325 0.21 -6.20 2.02
N ARG A 326 -1.06 -6.63 1.88
CA ARG A 326 -2.16 -6.21 2.77
C ARG A 326 -2.13 -6.97 4.09
N LEU A 327 -1.67 -8.23 4.08
CA LEU A 327 -1.73 -9.11 5.23
C LEU A 327 -0.74 -8.73 6.33
N SER A 328 -1.06 -9.10 7.57
CA SER A 328 -0.04 -9.11 8.62
C SER A 328 1.02 -10.17 8.34
N PHE A 329 2.24 -10.00 8.87
CA PHE A 329 3.32 -10.93 8.56
C PHE A 329 3.05 -12.33 9.11
N ALA A 330 2.40 -12.46 10.27
CA ALA A 330 1.93 -13.76 10.75
C ALA A 330 0.95 -14.41 9.76
N ASN A 331 -0.01 -13.63 9.23
CA ASN A 331 -1.00 -14.11 8.27
C ASN A 331 -0.41 -14.47 6.90
N LEU A 332 0.74 -13.89 6.50
CA LEU A 332 1.46 -14.34 5.30
C LEU A 332 1.84 -15.83 5.38
N GLU A 333 2.24 -16.30 6.57
CA GLU A 333 2.51 -17.73 6.76
C GLU A 333 1.22 -18.54 6.90
N SER A 334 0.28 -18.07 7.73
CA SER A 334 -0.95 -18.81 8.01
C SER A 334 -1.82 -19.02 6.77
N ARG A 335 -1.92 -18.02 5.88
CA ARG A 335 -2.76 -18.09 4.67
C ARG A 335 -2.01 -18.67 3.47
N ASP A 336 -0.80 -18.17 3.21
CA ASP A 336 -0.11 -18.41 1.94
C ASP A 336 1.12 -19.31 2.07
N HIS A 337 1.51 -19.69 3.30
CA HIS A 337 2.77 -20.39 3.58
C HIS A 337 3.99 -19.65 3.00
N TYR A 338 3.95 -18.31 3.04
CA TYR A 338 4.92 -17.46 2.38
C TYR A 338 6.35 -17.72 2.87
N PHE A 339 6.57 -17.74 4.19
CA PHE A 339 7.91 -17.93 4.75
C PHE A 339 8.39 -19.37 4.62
N SER A 340 7.48 -20.34 4.70
CA SER A 340 7.79 -21.74 4.39
C SER A 340 8.26 -21.93 2.95
N LYS A 341 7.59 -21.29 1.97
CA LYS A 341 7.99 -21.30 0.56
C LYS A 341 9.32 -20.58 0.34
N LEU A 342 9.51 -19.41 0.96
CA LEU A 342 10.75 -18.65 0.89
C LEU A 342 11.93 -19.47 1.44
N LYS A 343 11.78 -20.06 2.63
CA LYS A 343 12.78 -20.96 3.23
C LYS A 343 13.15 -22.10 2.29
N ALA A 344 12.15 -22.81 1.75
CA ALA A 344 12.38 -23.95 0.86
C ALA A 344 13.11 -23.54 -0.44
N ASN A 345 12.79 -22.37 -1.00
CA ASN A 345 13.49 -21.84 -2.18
C ASN A 345 14.97 -21.55 -1.86
N LEU A 346 15.26 -20.90 -0.73
CA LEU A 346 16.63 -20.56 -0.33
C LEU A 346 17.49 -21.81 -0.04
N GLU A 347 16.89 -22.84 0.57
CA GLU A 347 17.54 -24.15 0.78
C GLU A 347 17.80 -24.87 -0.55
N LEU A 348 16.84 -24.82 -1.48
CA LEU A 348 17.00 -25.39 -2.81
C LEU A 348 18.13 -24.68 -3.59
N ASN A 349 18.18 -23.36 -3.57
CA ASN A 349 19.21 -22.58 -4.25
C ASN A 349 20.60 -22.95 -3.74
N LEU A 350 20.79 -23.04 -2.41
CA LEU A 350 22.06 -23.46 -1.82
C LEU A 350 22.43 -24.89 -2.26
N LYS A 351 21.46 -25.81 -2.27
CA LYS A 351 21.71 -27.21 -2.67
C LYS A 351 22.08 -27.35 -4.15
N VAL A 352 21.49 -26.53 -5.03
CA VAL A 352 21.70 -26.60 -6.48
C VAL A 352 22.98 -25.87 -6.89
N THR A 353 23.21 -24.68 -6.33
CA THR A 353 24.33 -23.81 -6.74
C THR A 353 25.59 -24.00 -5.91
N GLY A 354 25.46 -24.53 -4.68
CA GLY A 354 26.54 -24.58 -3.70
C GLY A 354 26.82 -23.23 -3.03
N GLU A 355 26.08 -22.18 -3.39
CA GLU A 355 26.32 -20.81 -2.95
C GLU A 355 25.18 -20.29 -2.06
N LYS A 356 25.54 -19.44 -1.09
CA LYS A 356 24.56 -18.78 -0.22
C LYS A 356 23.78 -17.69 -0.98
N ASN A 357 22.61 -17.34 -0.47
CA ASN A 357 21.70 -16.43 -1.14
C ASN A 357 21.98 -14.96 -0.79
N VAL A 358 21.79 -14.07 -1.76
CA VAL A 358 21.68 -12.62 -1.55
C VAL A 358 20.20 -12.26 -1.51
N LEU A 359 19.74 -11.73 -0.38
CA LEU A 359 18.38 -11.21 -0.22
C LEU A 359 18.40 -9.71 -0.53
N VAL A 360 17.60 -9.28 -1.50
CA VAL A 360 17.45 -7.88 -1.88
C VAL A 360 16.05 -7.45 -1.55
N ALA A 361 15.89 -6.56 -0.59
CA ALA A 361 14.58 -6.10 -0.16
C ALA A 361 14.44 -4.60 -0.36
N HIS A 362 13.23 -4.16 -0.72
CA HIS A 362 12.90 -2.75 -0.88
C HIS A 362 11.78 -2.35 0.07
N SER A 363 11.90 -1.18 0.71
CA SER A 363 10.84 -0.59 1.52
C SER A 363 10.34 -1.59 2.59
N MET A 364 9.02 -1.79 2.72
CA MET A 364 8.41 -2.76 3.64
C MET A 364 8.99 -4.19 3.52
N GLY A 365 9.50 -4.57 2.34
CA GLY A 365 10.15 -5.86 2.13
C GLY A 365 11.33 -6.09 3.06
N SER A 366 12.04 -5.04 3.47
CA SER A 366 13.13 -5.12 4.43
C SER A 366 12.63 -5.54 5.81
N SER A 367 11.46 -5.05 6.23
CA SER A 367 10.81 -5.48 7.47
C SER A 367 10.34 -6.94 7.38
N VAL A 368 9.89 -7.37 6.21
CA VAL A 368 9.54 -8.79 5.93
C VAL A 368 10.77 -9.69 6.07
N VAL A 369 11.92 -9.29 5.53
CA VAL A 369 13.19 -10.03 5.68
C VAL A 369 13.63 -10.09 7.14
N PHE A 370 13.54 -8.97 7.87
CA PHE A 370 13.87 -8.94 9.29
C PHE A 370 12.98 -9.89 10.10
N TYR A 371 11.67 -9.89 9.86
CA TYR A 371 10.73 -10.85 10.44
C TYR A 371 11.07 -12.29 10.07
N PHE A 372 11.40 -12.55 8.80
CA PHE A 372 11.76 -13.87 8.31
C PHE A 372 12.97 -14.44 9.06
N PHE A 373 14.00 -13.65 9.38
CA PHE A 373 15.14 -14.12 10.15
C PHE A 373 14.75 -14.64 11.53
N LYS A 374 13.84 -13.94 12.23
CA LYS A 374 13.33 -14.41 13.52
C LYS A 374 12.43 -15.63 13.36
N TRP A 375 11.54 -15.60 12.38
CA TRP A 375 10.62 -16.69 12.09
C TRP A 375 11.38 -17.99 11.78
N VAL A 376 12.42 -17.94 10.93
CA VAL A 376 13.14 -19.15 10.49
C VAL A 376 13.96 -19.77 11.61
N GLU A 377 14.55 -18.97 12.51
CA GLU A 377 15.29 -19.46 13.68
C GLU A 377 14.36 -19.98 14.79
N SER A 378 13.11 -19.48 14.84
CA SER A 378 12.19 -19.78 15.92
C SER A 378 11.68 -21.23 15.90
N PRO A 379 11.59 -21.90 17.07
CA PRO A 379 10.92 -23.19 17.22
C PRO A 379 9.42 -23.17 16.85
N SER A 380 8.76 -22.02 17.00
CA SER A 380 7.35 -21.83 16.64
C SER A 380 7.13 -21.46 15.17
N GLY A 381 8.20 -21.06 14.46
CA GLY A 381 8.16 -20.71 13.05
C GLY A 381 8.81 -21.77 12.16
N GLY A 382 9.86 -21.38 11.44
CA GLY A 382 10.50 -22.19 10.40
C GLY A 382 11.41 -23.31 10.92
N LYS A 383 11.73 -23.37 12.22
CA LYS A 383 12.52 -24.45 12.84
C LYS A 383 13.85 -24.75 12.12
N GLY A 384 14.46 -23.74 11.51
CA GLY A 384 15.75 -23.86 10.82
C GLY A 384 16.93 -24.01 11.78
N GLY A 385 16.75 -23.61 13.05
CA GLY A 385 17.81 -23.57 14.05
C GLY A 385 18.62 -22.27 14.00
N ARG A 386 19.45 -22.05 15.02
CA ARG A 386 20.14 -20.77 15.28
C ARG A 386 21.18 -20.37 14.23
N ASN A 387 21.68 -21.32 13.45
CA ASN A 387 22.69 -21.06 12.43
C ASN A 387 22.10 -21.00 11.02
N TRP A 388 20.78 -21.20 10.86
CA TRP A 388 20.18 -21.30 9.54
C TRP A 388 20.48 -20.06 8.69
N VAL A 389 20.32 -18.86 9.25
CA VAL A 389 20.60 -17.62 8.53
C VAL A 389 22.08 -17.53 8.16
N ASN A 390 22.98 -17.85 9.11
CA ASN A 390 24.41 -17.87 8.86
C ASN A 390 24.80 -18.80 7.71
N ASP A 391 24.13 -19.94 7.60
CA ASP A 391 24.50 -21.02 6.68
C ASP A 391 23.89 -20.83 5.28
N HIS A 392 22.77 -20.11 5.17
CA HIS A 392 22.02 -19.97 3.91
C HIS A 392 22.08 -18.56 3.29
N ILE A 393 22.36 -17.53 4.08
CA ILE A 393 22.33 -16.12 3.64
C ILE A 393 23.76 -15.57 3.59
N HIS A 394 24.15 -15.07 2.41
CA HIS A 394 25.41 -14.37 2.22
C HIS A 394 25.27 -12.91 2.62
N THR A 395 24.23 -12.25 2.10
CA THR A 395 24.05 -10.81 2.23
C THR A 395 22.58 -10.46 2.27
N PHE A 396 22.24 -9.51 3.14
CA PHE A 396 20.97 -8.80 3.13
C PHE A 396 21.20 -7.38 2.61
N VAL A 397 20.68 -7.10 1.42
CA VAL A 397 20.67 -5.76 0.82
C VAL A 397 19.34 -5.10 1.16
N ASN A 398 19.38 -4.17 2.11
CA ASN A 398 18.26 -3.37 2.58
C ASN A 398 18.20 -2.06 1.77
N ILE A 399 17.31 -1.99 0.78
CA ILE A 399 17.11 -0.78 -0.05
C ILE A 399 15.94 0.04 0.52
N ALA A 400 16.23 1.23 1.04
CA ALA A 400 15.24 2.18 1.55
C ALA A 400 14.25 1.56 2.57
N GLY A 401 14.73 0.64 3.43
CA GLY A 401 13.88 -0.03 4.41
C GLY A 401 13.48 0.89 5.57
N PRO A 402 12.18 1.01 5.92
CA PRO A 402 11.71 1.83 7.03
C PRO A 402 11.81 1.07 8.36
N MET A 403 13.04 0.84 8.83
CA MET A 403 13.30 0.00 10.00
C MET A 403 12.59 0.50 11.26
N LEU A 404 12.39 1.81 11.40
CA LEU A 404 11.63 2.39 12.51
C LEU A 404 10.20 2.81 12.13
N GLY A 405 9.71 2.43 10.95
CA GLY A 405 8.38 2.83 10.46
C GLY A 405 8.34 4.21 9.79
N VAL A 406 7.17 4.64 9.33
CA VAL A 406 6.99 5.91 8.62
C VAL A 406 5.81 6.70 9.20
N PRO A 407 5.97 8.00 9.53
CA PRO A 407 4.87 8.85 10.01
C PRO A 407 3.65 8.85 9.08
N LYS A 408 3.86 8.70 7.77
CA LYS A 408 2.80 8.57 6.75
C LYS A 408 1.80 7.46 7.04
N THR A 409 2.24 6.35 7.64
CA THR A 409 1.32 5.26 7.99
C THR A 409 0.35 5.66 9.09
N LEU A 410 0.81 6.45 10.07
CA LEU A 410 -0.03 6.98 11.14
C LEU A 410 -1.15 7.85 10.56
N ALA A 411 -0.81 8.83 9.71
CA ALA A 411 -1.80 9.67 9.05
C ALA A 411 -2.80 8.85 8.21
N ALA A 412 -2.31 7.84 7.49
CA ALA A 412 -3.14 6.95 6.68
C ALA A 412 -4.19 6.21 7.52
N VAL A 413 -3.78 5.54 8.61
CA VAL A 413 -4.72 4.77 9.46
C VAL A 413 -5.58 5.66 10.36
N LEU A 414 -5.10 6.87 10.68
CA LEU A 414 -5.79 7.81 11.55
C LEU A 414 -6.92 8.54 10.80
N SER A 415 -6.60 9.23 9.69
CA SER A 415 -7.54 10.08 8.95
C SER A 415 -7.76 9.69 7.48
N GLY A 416 -7.09 8.64 6.99
CA GLY A 416 -7.23 8.21 5.59
C GLY A 416 -6.56 9.14 4.59
N GLU A 417 -5.60 9.96 5.06
CA GLU A 417 -4.86 10.93 4.26
C GLU A 417 -3.43 10.45 4.02
N VAL A 418 -2.96 10.53 2.77
CA VAL A 418 -1.63 10.12 2.32
C VAL A 418 -1.11 11.17 1.34
N ARG A 419 -0.53 12.26 1.83
CA ARG A 419 -0.41 13.49 1.03
C ARG A 419 0.71 13.46 -0.03
N ASP A 420 1.76 12.66 0.10
CA ASP A 420 2.70 12.46 -1.01
C ASP A 420 2.46 11.16 -1.74
N THR A 421 1.87 11.32 -2.94
CA THR A 421 1.62 10.30 -3.95
C THR A 421 2.33 10.61 -5.25
N ALA A 422 3.55 11.17 -5.14
CA ALA A 422 4.45 11.33 -6.27
C ALA A 422 4.82 9.99 -6.94
N GLN A 423 4.60 8.83 -6.29
CA GLN A 423 4.98 7.53 -6.84
C GLN A 423 3.94 6.42 -6.72
N LEU A 424 2.76 6.63 -6.11
CA LEU A 424 1.62 5.73 -6.39
C LEU A 424 0.97 6.20 -7.68
N GLY A 425 1.76 6.11 -8.77
CA GLY A 425 1.56 6.68 -10.10
C GLY A 425 0.37 7.62 -10.14
N MET A 426 0.60 8.91 -9.87
CA MET A 426 -0.33 10.04 -9.64
C MET A 426 -1.83 9.76 -9.84
N VAL A 427 -2.22 9.09 -10.91
CA VAL A 427 -3.52 8.46 -11.16
C VAL A 427 -4.06 7.58 -10.03
N SER A 428 -3.31 6.64 -9.42
CA SER A 428 -3.89 5.66 -8.48
C SER A 428 -4.27 6.29 -7.14
N ALA A 429 -3.43 7.17 -6.63
CA ALA A 429 -3.74 7.99 -5.47
C ALA A 429 -4.79 9.06 -5.76
N TYR A 430 -4.72 9.74 -6.90
CA TYR A 430 -5.75 10.69 -7.31
C TYR A 430 -7.11 10.02 -7.46
N VAL A 431 -7.15 8.78 -7.98
CA VAL A 431 -8.37 7.96 -8.07
C VAL A 431 -8.83 7.57 -6.65
N LEU A 432 -7.94 7.13 -5.76
CA LEU A 432 -8.33 6.83 -4.38
C LEU A 432 -8.78 8.08 -3.60
N GLU A 433 -8.20 9.24 -3.86
CA GLU A 433 -8.50 10.50 -3.19
C GLU A 433 -9.80 11.14 -3.67
N LYS A 434 -10.09 11.05 -4.97
CA LYS A 434 -11.30 11.64 -5.58
C LYS A 434 -12.52 10.74 -5.51
N PHE A 435 -12.36 9.42 -5.54
CA PHE A 435 -13.49 8.48 -5.59
C PHE A 435 -13.90 7.89 -4.24
N PHE A 436 -13.06 8.06 -3.21
CA PHE A 436 -13.33 7.59 -1.85
C PHE A 436 -13.31 8.77 -0.89
N SER A 437 -14.14 8.69 0.14
CA SER A 437 -14.07 9.59 1.28
C SER A 437 -12.86 9.24 2.15
N ARG A 438 -12.41 10.22 2.95
CA ARG A 438 -11.35 10.00 3.96
C ARG A 438 -11.66 8.84 4.90
N ARG A 439 -12.92 8.73 5.36
CA ARG A 439 -13.35 7.66 6.27
C ARG A 439 -13.29 6.28 5.60
N GLU A 440 -13.79 6.15 4.37
CA GLU A 440 -13.70 4.88 3.62
C GLU A 440 -12.25 4.43 3.43
N ARG A 441 -11.33 5.38 3.16
CA ARG A 441 -9.91 5.08 3.08
C ARG A 441 -9.32 4.67 4.43
N ALA A 442 -9.62 5.40 5.50
CA ALA A 442 -9.15 5.07 6.83
C ALA A 442 -9.60 3.67 7.24
N ASP A 443 -10.86 3.31 7.01
CA ASP A 443 -11.42 1.99 7.31
C ASP A 443 -10.75 0.88 6.47
N LEU A 444 -10.50 1.14 5.19
CA LEU A 444 -9.77 0.22 4.33
C LEU A 444 -8.33 0.03 4.81
N PHE A 445 -7.61 1.11 5.11
CA PHE A 445 -6.23 1.10 5.58
C PHE A 445 -6.08 0.43 6.94
N ARG A 446 -7.04 0.61 7.84
CA ARG A 446 -7.10 -0.10 9.13
C ARG A 446 -7.26 -1.61 8.95
N SER A 447 -7.89 -2.07 7.86
CA SER A 447 -7.97 -3.51 7.56
C SER A 447 -6.62 -4.09 7.10
N TRP A 448 -5.70 -3.27 6.59
CA TRP A 448 -4.42 -3.74 6.04
C TRP A 448 -3.36 -3.89 7.14
N GLY A 449 -3.22 -5.10 7.66
CA GLY A 449 -2.19 -5.45 8.63
C GLY A 449 -0.76 -5.19 8.13
N GLY A 450 -0.49 -5.29 6.83
CA GLY A 450 0.82 -4.98 6.27
C GLY A 450 1.17 -3.49 6.39
N LEU A 451 0.21 -2.60 6.13
CA LEU A 451 0.40 -1.15 6.31
C LEU A 451 0.72 -0.81 7.78
N SER A 452 0.02 -1.44 8.72
CA SER A 452 0.21 -1.21 10.16
C SER A 452 1.57 -1.70 10.68
N SER A 453 2.26 -2.59 9.96
CA SER A 453 3.63 -3.03 10.32
C SER A 453 4.66 -1.89 10.27
N MET A 454 4.34 -0.81 9.55
CA MET A 454 5.23 0.33 9.33
C MET A 454 4.87 1.54 10.21
N ILE A 455 4.02 1.36 11.23
CA ILE A 455 3.82 2.40 12.24
C ILE A 455 5.16 2.76 12.90
N PRO A 456 5.40 4.06 13.18
CA PRO A 456 6.59 4.52 13.88
C PRO A 456 6.87 3.74 15.16
N LYS A 457 8.12 3.29 15.33
CA LYS A 457 8.59 2.45 16.44
C LYS A 457 9.50 3.24 17.37
N GLY A 458 9.46 2.91 18.65
CA GLY A 458 10.28 3.52 19.70
C GLY A 458 9.68 4.77 20.35
N GLY A 459 8.46 5.15 19.98
CA GLY A 459 7.71 6.20 20.67
C GLY A 459 8.48 7.52 20.81
N ASN A 460 8.31 8.19 21.94
CA ASN A 460 8.97 9.46 22.21
C ASN A 460 10.51 9.37 22.29
N ARG A 461 11.07 8.18 22.57
CA ARG A 461 12.54 7.96 22.67
C ARG A 461 13.25 8.15 21.34
N VAL A 462 12.57 7.80 20.25
CA VAL A 462 13.06 7.92 18.87
C VAL A 462 12.54 9.20 18.24
N TRP A 463 11.22 9.42 18.30
CA TRP A 463 10.56 10.45 17.48
C TRP A 463 10.49 11.83 18.14
N GLY A 464 10.94 11.94 19.39
CA GLY A 464 10.99 13.20 20.14
C GLY A 464 9.80 13.43 21.07
N THR A 465 9.87 14.55 21.78
CA THR A 465 8.83 15.06 22.68
C THR A 465 8.37 16.44 22.21
N LEU A 466 7.35 17.03 22.83
CA LEU A 466 6.91 18.39 22.50
C LEU A 466 8.01 19.45 22.64
N HIS A 467 9.08 19.16 23.37
CA HIS A 467 10.21 20.06 23.60
C HIS A 467 11.35 19.91 22.58
N GLY A 468 11.32 18.88 21.73
CA GLY A 468 12.41 18.61 20.80
C GLY A 468 12.41 17.19 20.25
N ALA A 469 12.93 17.03 19.04
CA ALA A 469 13.22 15.76 18.39
C ALA A 469 14.70 15.69 17.93
N PRO A 470 15.26 14.47 17.78
CA PRO A 470 16.64 14.27 17.34
C PRO A 470 17.00 14.98 16.03
N ASP A 471 16.02 15.06 15.13
CA ASP A 471 16.10 15.55 13.75
C ASP A 471 15.51 16.96 13.56
N ASP A 472 15.29 17.72 14.64
CA ASP A 472 14.93 19.15 14.54
C ASP A 472 16.04 19.98 13.87
N GLY A 473 15.63 20.97 13.06
CA GLY A 473 16.56 21.81 12.27
C GLY A 473 17.06 21.14 10.98
N THR A 474 16.29 20.18 10.44
CA THR A 474 16.55 19.48 9.18
C THR A 474 16.10 20.21 7.93
N HIS A 475 15.26 21.25 8.05
CA HIS A 475 14.84 22.03 6.89
C HIS A 475 16.04 22.70 6.25
N ASP A 476 16.27 22.40 4.97
CA ASP A 476 17.30 23.04 4.19
C ASP A 476 16.97 24.53 4.04
N GLU A 477 17.51 25.34 4.95
CA GLU A 477 17.50 26.81 4.83
C GLU A 477 18.03 27.23 3.43
N GLU A 478 18.93 26.46 2.82
CA GLU A 478 19.41 26.68 1.45
C GLU A 478 18.33 26.51 0.37
N GLU A 479 17.43 25.53 0.47
CA GLU A 479 16.38 25.34 -0.54
C GLU A 479 15.32 26.45 -0.45
N THR A 480 15.02 26.90 0.77
CA THR A 480 14.14 28.05 1.03
C THR A 480 14.77 29.36 0.54
N LEU A 481 16.08 29.56 0.76
CA LEU A 481 16.82 30.74 0.26
C LEU A 481 16.96 30.76 -1.27
N VAL A 482 17.08 29.59 -1.91
CA VAL A 482 17.10 29.46 -3.37
C VAL A 482 15.71 29.74 -3.95
N LYS A 483 14.63 29.23 -3.33
CA LYS A 483 13.25 29.55 -3.71
C LYS A 483 12.94 31.04 -3.52
N GLU A 484 13.35 31.66 -2.41
CA GLU A 484 13.20 33.11 -2.19
C GLU A 484 13.97 33.95 -3.23
N LYS A 485 15.19 33.54 -3.63
CA LYS A 485 15.94 34.23 -4.70
C LYS A 485 15.30 34.10 -6.08
N ILE A 486 14.60 32.99 -6.35
CA ILE A 486 13.91 32.75 -7.63
C ILE A 486 12.57 33.48 -7.67
N VAL A 487 11.81 33.51 -6.57
CA VAL A 487 10.49 34.16 -6.47
C VAL A 487 10.59 35.69 -6.53
N ASN A 488 11.69 36.28 -6.10
CA ASN A 488 11.90 37.73 -6.15
C ASN A 488 12.06 38.32 -7.57
N ASN A 489 12.02 37.50 -8.63
CA ASN A 489 12.21 37.93 -10.02
C ASN A 489 10.98 37.78 -10.94
N ASP A 490 9.79 37.39 -10.46
CA ASP A 490 8.57 37.43 -11.29
C ASP A 490 7.32 37.83 -10.47
N GLU A 491 6.44 38.61 -11.10
CA GLU A 491 5.31 39.30 -10.47
C GLU A 491 4.35 38.38 -9.70
N SER A 492 4.09 38.75 -8.45
CA SER A 492 3.30 38.02 -7.45
C SER A 492 1.80 37.98 -7.76
N PRO A 493 1.11 36.82 -7.69
CA PRO A 493 -0.30 36.77 -7.38
C PRO A 493 -0.49 36.69 -5.86
N ASN A 494 -1.16 37.69 -5.30
CA ASN A 494 -1.51 37.85 -3.89
C ASN A 494 -2.01 36.56 -3.20
N ALA A 495 -1.17 35.91 -2.42
CA ALA A 495 -1.57 35.03 -1.32
C ALA A 495 -1.63 35.88 -0.05
N THR A 496 -2.84 36.30 0.36
CA THR A 496 -3.06 37.04 1.60
C THR A 496 -2.70 36.19 2.81
N SER A 497 -1.54 36.47 3.43
CA SER A 497 -1.19 36.00 4.77
C SER A 497 -2.14 36.64 5.80
N LYS A 498 -3.08 35.87 6.33
CA LYS A 498 -3.77 36.22 7.59
C LYS A 498 -3.84 35.00 8.49
N GLY A 499 -2.76 34.85 9.26
CA GLY A 499 -2.63 33.98 10.41
C GLY A 499 -1.29 34.28 11.07
N LYS A 500 -1.22 35.38 11.84
CA LYS A 500 -0.06 35.63 12.70
C LYS A 500 -0.11 34.58 13.80
N TRP A 501 0.75 33.57 13.72
CA TRP A 501 1.19 32.86 14.92
C TRP A 501 1.81 33.91 15.85
N GLY A 502 1.40 33.95 17.11
CA GLY A 502 2.08 34.73 18.14
C GLY A 502 3.54 34.29 18.26
N GLU A 503 4.37 35.03 19.00
CA GLU A 503 5.78 34.70 19.32
C GLU A 503 5.93 33.42 20.16
N HIS A 504 5.32 32.31 19.75
CA HIS A 504 5.40 30.99 20.36
C HIS A 504 6.28 30.09 19.47
N GLU A 505 7.24 29.43 20.12
CA GLU A 505 8.17 28.46 19.54
C GLU A 505 7.48 27.55 18.52
N SER A 506 8.03 27.49 17.30
CA SER A 506 7.58 26.58 16.25
C SER A 506 7.49 25.14 16.78
N PRO A 507 6.44 24.38 16.44
CA PRO A 507 6.32 23.01 16.94
C PRO A 507 7.46 22.15 16.39
N SER A 508 8.28 21.64 17.30
CA SER A 508 9.28 20.60 17.04
C SER A 508 8.66 19.40 16.30
N PHE A 509 9.48 18.64 15.55
CA PHE A 509 9.04 17.35 14.97
C PHE A 509 8.58 16.33 16.02
N GLY A 510 8.89 16.56 17.31
CA GLY A 510 8.40 15.74 18.41
C GLY A 510 6.89 15.93 18.68
N ALA A 511 6.28 17.01 18.18
CA ALA A 511 4.84 17.11 18.00
C ALA A 511 4.42 16.34 16.72
N MET A 512 4.33 15.01 16.84
CA MET A 512 3.96 14.12 15.73
C MET A 512 2.62 14.51 15.09
N LEU A 513 1.62 14.84 15.93
CA LEU A 513 0.36 15.45 15.51
C LEU A 513 0.22 16.79 16.20
N ALA A 514 0.55 17.86 15.50
CA ALA A 514 0.22 19.21 15.92
C ALA A 514 -1.26 19.50 15.63
N PHE A 515 -1.91 20.34 16.43
CA PHE A 515 -3.29 20.73 16.23
C PHE A 515 -3.43 22.24 16.14
N ALA A 516 -4.21 22.74 15.18
CA ALA A 516 -4.49 24.16 15.04
C ALA A 516 -5.20 24.70 16.29
N GLU A 517 -4.94 25.95 16.69
CA GLU A 517 -5.55 26.56 17.89
C GLU A 517 -7.09 26.49 17.86
N SER A 518 -7.69 26.61 16.66
CA SER A 518 -9.13 26.52 16.44
C SER A 518 -9.73 25.16 16.81
N SER A 519 -8.92 24.11 16.90
CA SER A 519 -9.37 22.74 17.16
C SER A 519 -9.67 22.46 18.64
N SER A 520 -9.18 23.30 19.56
CA SER A 520 -9.19 23.07 21.02
C SER A 520 -8.50 21.77 21.49
N MET A 521 -7.72 21.12 20.61
CA MET A 521 -6.92 19.94 20.95
C MET A 521 -5.47 20.34 21.25
N LYS A 522 -4.82 19.58 22.12
CA LYS A 522 -3.39 19.74 22.43
C LYS A 522 -2.56 19.07 21.34
N HIS A 523 -1.32 19.51 21.12
CA HIS A 523 -0.35 18.76 20.32
C HIS A 523 -0.08 17.40 20.96
N HIS A 524 0.11 16.37 20.14
CA HIS A 524 0.41 15.01 20.58
C HIS A 524 1.81 14.60 20.16
N THR A 525 2.58 14.01 21.08
CA THR A 525 3.81 13.28 20.74
C THR A 525 3.50 11.96 20.04
N MET A 526 4.52 11.17 19.65
CA MET A 526 4.29 9.88 19.01
C MET A 526 3.47 8.93 19.90
N ASP A 527 3.80 8.83 21.19
CA ASP A 527 3.07 7.97 22.14
C ASP A 527 1.61 8.42 22.31
N GLU A 528 1.38 9.72 22.50
CA GLU A 528 0.04 10.30 22.63
C GLU A 528 -0.77 10.19 21.33
N SER A 529 -0.10 10.17 20.17
CA SER A 529 -0.73 9.97 18.85
C SER A 529 -1.18 8.52 18.67
N MET A 530 -0.42 7.55 19.18
CA MET A 530 -0.86 6.15 19.22
C MET A 530 -2.06 5.95 20.14
N GLU A 531 -2.12 6.65 21.27
CA GLU A 531 -3.32 6.64 22.13
C GLU A 531 -4.54 7.21 21.42
N LEU A 532 -4.37 8.32 20.68
CA LEU A 532 -5.45 8.91 19.88
C LEU A 532 -5.91 7.94 18.78
N LEU A 533 -4.98 7.34 18.05
CA LEU A 533 -5.28 6.32 17.04
C LEU A 533 -6.06 5.15 17.65
N SER A 534 -5.63 4.67 18.82
CA SER A 534 -6.29 3.56 19.51
C SER A 534 -7.74 3.89 19.86
N LYS A 535 -8.02 5.12 20.29
CA LYS A 535 -9.38 5.59 20.57
C LYS A 535 -10.22 5.74 19.30
N MET A 536 -9.61 6.19 18.19
CA MET A 536 -10.33 6.47 16.94
C MET A 536 -10.57 5.26 16.04
N ALA A 537 -9.65 4.28 16.02
CA ALA A 537 -9.71 3.16 15.10
C ALA A 537 -10.60 1.99 15.61
N GLY A 538 -11.01 2.04 16.88
CA GLY A 538 -11.90 1.04 17.47
C GLY A 538 -11.22 -0.26 17.88
N ASN A 539 -11.99 -1.16 18.51
CA ASN A 539 -11.50 -2.38 19.15
C ASN A 539 -10.89 -3.38 18.16
N ASP A 540 -11.50 -3.55 16.99
CA ASP A 540 -11.02 -4.50 15.98
C ASP A 540 -9.61 -4.16 15.52
N TYR A 541 -9.36 -2.88 15.22
CA TYR A 541 -8.05 -2.41 14.83
C TYR A 541 -7.02 -2.59 15.95
N ASN A 542 -7.37 -2.22 17.18
CA ASN A 542 -6.50 -2.39 18.34
C ASN A 542 -6.13 -3.86 18.58
N LYS A 543 -7.09 -4.77 18.43
CA LYS A 543 -6.89 -6.22 18.52
C LYS A 543 -5.96 -6.69 17.41
N MET A 544 -6.19 -6.29 16.15
CA MET A 544 -5.33 -6.62 15.02
C MET A 544 -3.89 -6.14 15.26
N LEU A 545 -3.71 -4.87 15.67
CA LEU A 545 -2.41 -4.29 15.93
C LEU A 545 -1.68 -5.03 17.05
N GLY A 546 -2.33 -5.22 18.22
CA GLY A 546 -1.72 -5.85 19.38
C GLY A 546 -1.43 -7.35 19.24
N LEU A 547 -2.16 -8.05 18.36
CA LEU A 547 -1.90 -9.47 18.07
C LEU A 547 -0.74 -9.68 17.09
N ASN A 548 -0.34 -8.66 16.34
CA ASN A 548 0.63 -8.81 15.26
C ASN A 548 1.92 -8.00 15.45
N TYR A 549 1.88 -6.85 16.12
CA TYR A 549 2.98 -5.89 16.12
C TYR A 549 3.23 -5.24 17.47
N THR A 550 4.48 -4.86 17.70
CA THR A 550 4.89 -3.93 18.76
C THR A 550 5.49 -2.67 18.14
N VAL A 551 5.34 -1.54 18.85
CA VAL A 551 5.83 -0.22 18.44
C VAL A 551 6.73 0.42 19.50
N GLY A 552 7.05 -0.30 20.57
CA GLY A 552 7.90 0.18 21.65
C GLY A 552 9.39 0.09 21.33
N ALA A 553 10.21 0.22 22.37
CA ALA A 553 11.64 0.02 22.32
C ALA A 553 12.15 -0.57 23.63
N VAL A 554 13.17 -1.41 23.53
CA VAL A 554 13.86 -2.02 24.66
C VAL A 554 15.30 -1.51 24.74
N THR A 555 15.73 -1.18 25.96
CA THR A 555 17.09 -0.69 26.26
C THR A 555 17.88 -1.63 27.16
N THR A 556 17.24 -2.68 27.72
CA THR A 556 17.89 -3.64 28.62
C THR A 556 17.96 -5.05 28.03
N GLU A 557 19.04 -5.78 28.35
CA GLU A 557 19.23 -7.14 27.86
C GLU A 557 18.15 -8.11 28.38
N ALA A 558 17.70 -7.91 29.62
CA ALA A 558 16.69 -8.76 30.26
C ALA A 558 15.30 -8.61 29.62
N GLU A 559 14.92 -7.42 29.19
CA GLU A 559 13.69 -7.20 28.41
C GLU A 559 13.83 -7.76 27.00
N MET A 560 14.98 -7.54 26.37
CA MET A 560 15.23 -8.01 25.00
C MET A 560 15.17 -9.54 24.92
N ASP A 561 15.67 -10.25 25.94
CA ASP A 561 15.56 -11.71 26.03
C ASP A 561 14.13 -12.24 26.15
N LYS A 562 13.19 -11.39 26.59
CA LYS A 562 11.76 -11.69 26.62
C LYS A 562 11.11 -11.36 25.29
N THR A 563 11.30 -10.13 24.80
CA THR A 563 10.63 -9.63 23.59
C THR A 563 11.11 -10.36 22.35
N ASP A 564 12.39 -10.73 22.22
CA ASP A 564 12.96 -11.40 21.04
C ASP A 564 12.30 -12.75 20.70
N LYS A 565 11.64 -13.38 21.68
CA LYS A 565 10.93 -14.66 21.53
C LYS A 565 9.47 -14.50 21.09
N LEU A 566 8.93 -13.28 21.16
CA LEU A 566 7.53 -12.99 20.84
C LEU A 566 7.40 -12.71 19.35
N ALA A 567 6.52 -13.44 18.65
CA ALA A 567 6.31 -13.23 17.23
C ALA A 567 5.84 -11.81 16.87
N THR A 568 5.16 -11.13 17.81
CA THR A 568 4.69 -9.76 17.65
C THR A 568 5.81 -8.73 17.58
N SER A 569 6.99 -9.01 18.16
CA SER A 569 8.14 -8.11 18.14
C SER A 569 9.04 -8.30 16.93
N TRP A 570 8.87 -9.37 16.15
CA TRP A 570 9.81 -9.76 15.08
C TRP A 570 9.87 -8.78 13.91
N THR A 571 8.96 -7.81 13.85
CA THR A 571 9.02 -6.68 12.90
C THR A 571 9.70 -5.44 13.47
N ASN A 572 9.93 -5.41 14.78
CA ASN A 572 10.46 -4.27 15.51
C ASN A 572 11.95 -4.51 15.84
N PRO A 573 12.88 -3.85 15.12
CA PRO A 573 14.31 -4.03 15.35
C PRO A 573 14.81 -3.41 16.67
N LEU A 574 13.94 -2.71 17.42
CA LEU A 574 14.20 -2.23 18.78
C LEU A 574 13.75 -3.21 19.87
N GLU A 575 13.07 -4.31 19.50
CA GLU A 575 12.57 -5.32 20.43
C GLU A 575 12.90 -6.77 20.02
N ALA A 576 13.47 -6.95 18.82
CA ALA A 576 14.04 -8.20 18.35
C ALA A 576 15.46 -7.98 17.83
N ARG A 577 16.30 -8.99 17.99
CA ARG A 577 17.72 -8.96 17.62
C ARG A 577 17.96 -9.49 16.22
N LEU A 578 19.02 -9.01 15.59
CA LEU A 578 19.58 -9.65 14.41
C LEU A 578 19.93 -11.13 14.68
N PRO A 579 19.85 -11.98 13.63
CA PRO A 579 20.14 -13.41 13.75
C PRO A 579 21.60 -13.68 14.15
N LYS A 580 21.89 -14.91 14.58
CA LYS A 580 23.25 -15.32 14.93
C LYS A 580 24.06 -15.68 13.68
N ALA A 581 24.38 -14.67 12.87
CA ALA A 581 24.96 -14.83 11.55
C ALA A 581 26.23 -13.98 11.34
N PRO A 582 27.35 -14.28 12.03
CA PRO A 582 28.58 -13.47 11.95
C PRO A 582 29.22 -13.43 10.55
N HIS A 583 28.90 -14.39 9.67
CA HIS A 583 29.40 -14.41 8.29
C HIS A 583 28.48 -13.68 7.29
N MET A 584 27.27 -13.30 7.71
CA MET A 584 26.36 -12.51 6.88
C MET A 584 26.80 -11.03 6.90
N LYS A 585 26.57 -10.34 5.80
CA LYS A 585 26.70 -8.87 5.71
C LYS A 585 25.33 -8.22 5.50
N ILE A 586 25.15 -7.02 6.01
CA ILE A 586 24.00 -6.17 5.74
C ILE A 586 24.50 -4.92 5.01
N TYR A 587 23.95 -4.64 3.83
CA TYR A 587 24.15 -3.37 3.13
C TYR A 587 22.87 -2.56 3.25
N CYS A 588 22.94 -1.41 3.91
CA CYS A 588 21.86 -0.45 3.95
C CYS A 588 22.06 0.60 2.86
N LEU A 589 21.22 0.56 1.84
CA LEU A 589 21.27 1.43 0.67
C LEU A 589 20.04 2.34 0.70
N TYR A 590 20.18 3.63 0.99
CA TYR A 590 19.02 4.53 1.10
C TYR A 590 19.30 5.94 0.61
N GLY A 591 18.23 6.62 0.18
CA GLY A 591 18.28 7.99 -0.31
C GLY A 591 18.31 9.01 0.82
N VAL A 592 18.95 10.15 0.56
CA VAL A 592 19.03 11.30 1.48
C VAL A 592 18.91 12.61 0.71
N GLY A 593 18.56 13.70 1.39
CA GLY A 593 18.45 15.04 0.81
C GLY A 593 17.16 15.26 0.01
N LYS A 594 16.11 14.46 0.26
CA LYS A 594 14.78 14.70 -0.29
C LYS A 594 13.80 15.04 0.85
N SER A 595 13.09 16.15 0.69
CA SER A 595 11.98 16.55 1.57
C SER A 595 11.01 15.39 1.79
N THR A 596 10.80 15.01 3.05
CA THR A 596 10.06 13.79 3.45
C THR A 596 9.12 14.04 4.62
N GLU A 597 7.88 13.52 4.55
CA GLU A 597 6.87 13.74 5.59
C GLU A 597 7.33 13.25 6.98
N ARG A 598 7.39 14.17 7.96
CA ARG A 598 7.94 13.89 9.30
C ARG A 598 6.93 14.07 10.44
N SER A 599 6.05 15.06 10.35
CA SER A 599 4.91 15.23 11.27
C SER A 599 3.78 16.02 10.59
N TYR A 600 2.62 16.14 11.25
CA TYR A 600 1.41 16.70 10.64
C TYR A 600 0.74 17.74 11.54
N THR A 601 0.17 18.77 10.92
CA THR A 601 -0.75 19.70 11.55
C THR A 601 -2.18 19.31 11.18
N TYR A 602 -2.99 19.04 12.18
CA TYR A 602 -4.38 18.63 12.08
C TYR A 602 -5.34 19.73 12.55
N ASN A 603 -6.57 19.68 12.06
CA ASN A 603 -7.69 20.46 12.55
C ASN A 603 -8.90 19.56 12.82
N ARG A 604 -9.87 20.09 13.56
CA ARG A 604 -11.14 19.42 13.86
C ARG A 604 -12.22 19.92 12.91
N MET A 605 -12.98 18.99 12.33
CA MET A 605 -14.20 19.34 11.62
C MET A 605 -15.29 19.68 12.65
N SER A 606 -15.95 20.84 12.50
CA SER A 606 -17.12 21.14 13.34
C SER A 606 -18.27 20.17 13.01
N ASP A 607 -19.04 19.77 14.02
CA ASP A 607 -20.11 18.76 13.90
C ASP A 607 -21.17 19.12 12.84
N LEU A 608 -21.42 20.42 12.63
CA LEU A 608 -22.32 20.94 11.59
C LEU A 608 -21.84 20.64 10.16
N THR A 609 -20.52 20.65 9.93
CA THR A 609 -19.90 20.39 8.61
C THR A 609 -19.84 18.91 8.28
N SER A 610 -19.68 18.03 9.27
CA SER A 610 -19.68 16.58 9.09
C SER A 610 -21.01 16.10 8.48
N ALA A 611 -22.15 16.64 8.96
CA ALA A 611 -23.48 16.28 8.47
C ALA A 611 -23.77 16.74 7.03
N LEU A 612 -23.11 17.80 6.55
CA LEU A 612 -23.28 18.30 5.18
C LEU A 612 -22.41 17.56 4.16
N LEU A 613 -21.30 16.96 4.60
CA LEU A 613 -20.35 16.22 3.75
C LEU A 613 -20.60 14.70 3.76
N ASP A 614 -21.26 14.15 4.79
CA ASP A 614 -21.76 12.77 4.82
C ASP A 614 -23.17 12.66 4.21
N GLN A 615 -23.32 12.85 2.90
CA GLN A 615 -24.52 12.34 2.22
C GLN A 615 -24.37 10.84 1.96
N ARG A 616 -24.52 10.03 3.00
CA ARG A 616 -24.84 8.60 2.86
C ARG A 616 -26.36 8.45 2.67
N SER A 617 -26.77 7.79 1.61
CA SER A 617 -28.09 7.17 1.52
C SER A 617 -28.05 5.82 2.24
N GLY A 618 -28.37 5.82 3.54
CA GLY A 618 -28.48 4.60 4.34
C GLY A 618 -28.35 4.90 5.83
N GLU A 619 -29.41 4.61 6.59
CA GLU A 619 -29.41 4.65 8.06
C GLU A 619 -28.45 3.60 8.61
N VAL A 620 -27.26 4.04 9.02
CA VAL A 620 -26.42 3.31 9.97
C VAL A 620 -26.42 4.17 11.23
N GLU A 621 -27.04 3.66 12.29
CA GLU A 621 -26.97 4.31 13.60
C GLU A 621 -25.52 4.42 14.04
N ASP A 622 -25.09 5.66 14.25
CA ASP A 622 -23.73 6.02 14.63
C ASP A 622 -23.55 5.80 16.13
N GLU A 623 -23.08 4.61 16.53
CA GLU A 623 -22.63 4.36 17.90
C GLU A 623 -21.35 5.16 18.26
N THR A 624 -20.76 5.92 17.32
CA THR A 624 -19.45 6.60 17.46
C THR A 624 -19.51 8.12 17.60
N ALA A 625 -20.65 8.68 18.02
CA ALA A 625 -20.89 10.13 18.27
C ALA A 625 -19.87 10.85 19.19
N GLN A 626 -18.84 10.16 19.71
CA GLN A 626 -17.75 10.70 20.52
C GLN A 626 -16.37 10.74 19.82
N THR A 627 -16.22 10.25 18.59
CA THR A 627 -14.92 10.27 17.90
C THR A 627 -14.69 11.61 17.18
N PRO A 628 -13.61 12.36 17.48
CA PRO A 628 -13.36 13.64 16.83
C PRO A 628 -13.04 13.42 15.35
N ASN A 629 -13.82 14.04 14.46
CA ASN A 629 -13.53 14.04 13.03
C ASN A 629 -12.36 15.02 12.77
N ILE A 630 -11.15 14.48 12.62
CA ILE A 630 -9.92 15.25 12.40
C ILE A 630 -9.40 15.08 10.98
N TYR A 631 -8.69 16.08 10.48
CA TYR A 631 -8.06 16.06 9.16
C TYR A 631 -6.79 16.90 9.13
N ILE A 632 -5.87 16.60 8.20
CA ILE A 632 -4.67 17.41 7.99
C ILE A 632 -5.09 18.81 7.52
N ASP A 633 -4.66 19.84 8.26
CA ASP A 633 -4.99 21.22 7.96
C ASP A 633 -4.17 21.72 6.78
N THR A 634 -4.73 21.55 5.59
CA THR A 634 -4.09 21.97 4.34
C THR A 634 -3.93 23.49 4.21
N THR A 635 -4.53 24.28 5.09
CA THR A 635 -4.39 25.74 5.09
C THR A 635 -3.12 26.21 5.78
N VAL A 636 -2.48 25.34 6.57
CA VAL A 636 -1.24 25.65 7.28
C VAL A 636 -0.06 25.49 6.33
N HIS A 637 0.66 26.57 6.06
CA HIS A 637 1.84 26.56 5.21
C HIS A 637 2.86 27.55 5.76
N ASP A 638 4.10 27.08 5.94
CA ASP A 638 5.21 27.88 6.43
C ASP A 638 6.51 27.34 5.83
N ASP A 639 7.03 28.01 4.78
CA ASP A 639 8.26 27.60 4.11
C ASP A 639 9.50 27.70 5.01
N LYS A 640 9.49 28.58 6.02
CA LYS A 640 10.64 28.74 6.94
C LYS A 640 10.73 27.57 7.91
N LEU A 641 9.58 27.02 8.26
CA LEU A 641 9.46 25.82 9.08
C LEU A 641 9.31 24.55 8.23
N GLY A 642 9.48 24.63 6.90
CA GLY A 642 9.26 23.53 5.96
C GLY A 642 7.93 22.80 6.16
N ILE A 643 6.87 23.55 6.47
CA ILE A 643 5.50 23.05 6.56
C ILE A 643 4.82 23.32 5.21
N SER A 644 4.54 22.25 4.48
CA SER A 644 3.80 22.30 3.22
C SER A 644 2.40 21.75 3.43
N TYR A 645 1.42 22.66 3.45
CA TYR A 645 -0.01 22.34 3.56
C TYR A 645 -0.36 21.35 4.70
N GLY A 646 0.08 21.68 5.90
CA GLY A 646 -0.15 20.90 7.11
C GLY A 646 0.79 19.71 7.27
N VAL A 647 1.75 19.50 6.37
CA VAL A 647 2.77 18.45 6.50
C VAL A 647 4.11 19.09 6.80
N HIS A 648 4.68 18.75 7.95
CA HIS A 648 6.01 19.17 8.35
C HIS A 648 7.02 18.21 7.73
N GLN A 649 7.87 18.72 6.84
CA GLN A 649 8.82 17.93 6.06
C GLN A 649 10.15 17.77 6.82
N GLY A 650 10.91 16.71 6.59
CA GLY A 650 12.25 16.52 7.13
C GLY A 650 13.16 15.91 6.06
N ASP A 651 14.37 15.55 6.44
CA ASP A 651 15.29 14.84 5.55
C ASP A 651 14.90 13.35 5.41
N GLY A 652 15.11 12.78 4.22
CA GLY A 652 14.81 11.40 3.89
C GLY A 652 14.85 11.14 2.38
N ASP A 653 14.05 10.17 1.94
CA ASP A 653 13.95 9.73 0.54
C ASP A 653 12.62 10.10 -0.15
N GLY A 654 11.85 11.03 0.41
CA GLY A 654 10.52 11.42 -0.06
C GLY A 654 9.36 10.63 0.56
N THR A 655 9.64 9.48 1.20
CA THR A 655 8.61 8.69 1.90
C THR A 655 9.03 8.27 3.31
N VAL A 656 10.28 7.84 3.47
CA VAL A 656 10.85 7.33 4.71
C VAL A 656 11.78 8.39 5.29
N PRO A 657 11.50 8.94 6.49
CA PRO A 657 12.41 9.87 7.14
C PRO A 657 13.77 9.24 7.38
N LEU A 658 14.82 10.05 7.28
CA LEU A 658 16.21 9.64 7.47
C LEU A 658 16.42 8.86 8.77
N LEU A 659 15.79 9.31 9.87
CA LEU A 659 15.87 8.64 11.16
C LEU A 659 15.41 7.16 11.08
N SER A 660 14.38 6.87 10.28
CA SER A 660 13.83 5.52 10.16
C SER A 660 14.65 4.59 9.28
N THR A 661 15.17 5.10 8.15
CA THR A 661 15.98 4.29 7.24
C THR A 661 17.43 4.15 7.71
N GLY A 662 17.95 5.15 8.44
CA GLY A 662 19.34 5.25 8.82
C GLY A 662 19.69 4.75 10.23
N TYR A 663 18.86 5.02 11.26
CA TYR A 663 19.27 4.81 12.67
C TYR A 663 19.73 3.38 12.96
N MET A 664 18.95 2.37 12.53
CA MET A 664 19.33 0.97 12.78
C MET A 664 20.61 0.58 12.05
N CYS A 665 20.86 1.16 10.87
CA CYS A 665 22.03 0.85 10.07
C CYS A 665 23.31 1.52 10.58
N VAL A 666 23.20 2.74 11.12
CA VAL A 666 24.34 3.56 11.55
C VAL A 666 24.68 3.37 13.03
N GLU A 667 23.69 3.19 13.90
CA GLU A 667 23.90 3.16 15.36
C GLU A 667 23.27 1.92 15.99
N GLY A 668 21.99 1.63 15.70
CA GLY A 668 21.25 0.55 16.34
C GLY A 668 21.93 -0.81 16.21
N TRP A 669 22.20 -1.29 15.00
CA TRP A 669 22.87 -2.57 14.79
C TRP A 669 24.39 -2.55 15.04
N ASN A 670 24.96 -1.42 15.46
CA ASN A 670 26.31 -1.37 16.03
C ASN A 670 26.30 -1.68 17.54
N LYS A 671 25.14 -1.56 18.21
CA LYS A 671 24.96 -1.94 19.62
C LYS A 671 24.78 -3.46 19.75
N LYS A 672 25.52 -4.08 20.68
CA LYS A 672 25.41 -5.52 20.99
C LYS A 672 24.00 -5.96 21.39
N LEU A 673 23.21 -5.05 21.97
CA LEU A 673 21.84 -5.31 22.38
C LEU A 673 20.97 -5.78 21.20
N TYR A 674 21.10 -5.13 20.04
CA TYR A 674 20.33 -5.41 18.82
C TYR A 674 21.10 -6.32 17.85
N ASN A 675 22.43 -6.33 17.89
CA ASN A 675 23.30 -7.15 17.04
C ASN A 675 24.26 -8.03 17.88
N PRO A 676 23.77 -9.13 18.48
CA PRO A 676 24.54 -9.91 19.44
C PRO A 676 25.69 -10.70 18.79
N SER A 677 25.63 -10.95 17.48
CA SER A 677 26.64 -11.71 16.75
C SER A 677 27.66 -10.84 16.00
N GLY A 678 27.49 -9.51 16.05
CA GLY A 678 28.39 -8.59 15.36
C GLY A 678 28.32 -8.71 13.84
N VAL A 679 27.11 -8.94 13.28
CA VAL A 679 26.87 -8.92 11.84
C VAL A 679 27.42 -7.61 11.27
N LYS A 680 28.22 -7.69 10.20
CA LYS A 680 28.81 -6.50 9.57
C LYS A 680 27.71 -5.71 8.85
N VAL A 681 27.46 -4.48 9.30
CA VAL A 681 26.52 -3.54 8.67
C VAL A 681 27.32 -2.46 7.95
N ILE A 682 26.97 -2.20 6.69
CA ILE A 682 27.63 -1.20 5.85
C ILE A 682 26.55 -0.26 5.32
N THR A 683 26.65 1.00 5.70
CA THR A 683 25.70 2.03 5.28
C THR A 683 26.21 2.77 4.06
N ARG A 684 25.37 2.90 3.05
CA ARG A 684 25.68 3.66 1.84
C ARG A 684 24.50 4.56 1.48
N GLU A 685 24.73 5.85 1.64
CA GLU A 685 23.75 6.88 1.32
C GLU A 685 23.86 7.32 -0.14
N PHE A 686 22.73 7.72 -0.72
CA PHE A 686 22.63 8.21 -2.08
C PHE A 686 21.93 9.56 -2.07
N SER A 687 22.66 10.65 -2.36
CA SER A 687 22.07 11.99 -2.42
C SER A 687 21.06 12.08 -3.57
N HIS A 688 19.86 12.55 -3.27
CA HIS A 688 18.82 12.74 -4.25
C HIS A 688 19.21 13.82 -5.25
N MET A 689 19.22 13.48 -6.55
CA MET A 689 19.36 14.45 -7.63
C MET A 689 18.24 14.22 -8.65
N SER A 690 17.33 15.19 -8.77
CA SER A 690 16.30 15.17 -9.81
C SER A 690 16.90 15.52 -11.17
N SER A 691 16.49 14.80 -12.21
CA SER A 691 16.83 15.13 -13.60
C SER A 691 16.21 16.48 -13.98
N PRO A 692 16.97 17.37 -14.64
CA PRO A 692 16.41 18.60 -15.19
C PRO A 692 15.56 18.35 -16.45
N SER A 693 15.58 17.12 -16.97
CA SER A 693 14.84 16.72 -18.17
C SER A 693 13.36 16.50 -17.84
N PRO A 694 12.42 17.24 -18.47
CA PRO A 694 11.00 17.07 -18.20
C PRO A 694 10.42 15.70 -18.61
N VAL A 695 11.15 14.96 -19.46
CA VAL A 695 10.78 13.59 -19.89
C VAL A 695 11.21 12.52 -18.88
N ASP A 696 12.12 12.85 -17.95
CA ASP A 696 12.55 11.94 -16.89
C ASP A 696 11.59 12.04 -15.69
N ILE A 697 10.36 11.54 -15.87
CA ILE A 697 9.30 11.55 -14.84
C ILE A 697 9.66 10.77 -13.56
N ARG A 698 10.77 10.03 -13.57
CA ARG A 698 11.33 9.26 -12.44
C ARG A 698 12.62 9.87 -11.88
N GLY A 699 12.87 11.15 -12.12
CA GLY A 699 14.03 11.87 -11.58
C GLY A 699 15.40 11.47 -12.16
N GLY A 700 15.46 10.55 -13.12
CA GLY A 700 16.69 10.16 -13.84
C GLY A 700 17.66 9.28 -13.04
N LYS A 701 18.84 9.00 -13.61
CA LYS A 701 19.79 7.95 -13.14
C LYS A 701 20.37 8.16 -11.74
N ARG A 702 20.24 9.35 -11.15
CA ARG A 702 20.76 9.72 -9.81
C ARG A 702 19.67 10.09 -8.80
N THR A 703 18.42 9.91 -9.16
CA THR A 703 17.32 10.01 -8.22
C THR A 703 17.54 9.05 -7.04
N ALA A 704 17.32 9.54 -5.84
CA ALA A 704 17.28 8.72 -4.63
C ALA A 704 15.91 8.83 -3.94
N ASP A 705 14.88 9.13 -4.73
CA ASP A 705 13.49 9.06 -4.26
C ASP A 705 13.09 7.61 -3.96
N HIS A 706 12.12 7.42 -3.07
CA HIS A 706 11.85 6.16 -2.40
C HIS A 706 11.67 4.96 -3.34
N VAL A 707 10.88 5.09 -4.40
CA VAL A 707 10.73 4.01 -5.41
C VAL A 707 11.78 4.14 -6.50
N ASP A 708 12.13 5.36 -6.91
CA ASP A 708 13.05 5.58 -8.03
C ASP A 708 14.49 5.13 -7.71
N ILE A 709 14.85 4.97 -6.43
CA ILE A 709 16.14 4.42 -6.00
C ILE A 709 16.44 3.03 -6.60
N LEU A 710 15.41 2.25 -6.97
CA LEU A 710 15.58 0.97 -7.67
C LEU A 710 16.09 1.14 -9.11
N GLY A 711 15.92 2.32 -9.72
CA GLY A 711 16.52 2.70 -10.99
C GLY A 711 17.81 3.53 -10.84
N ASN A 712 18.29 3.75 -9.61
CA ASN A 712 19.50 4.51 -9.38
C ASN A 712 20.73 3.74 -9.88
N PHE A 713 21.56 4.45 -10.62
CA PHE A 713 22.75 3.90 -11.25
C PHE A 713 23.74 3.30 -10.24
N GLN A 714 24.08 4.05 -9.19
CA GLN A 714 25.08 3.62 -8.21
C GLN A 714 24.54 2.50 -7.31
N VAL A 715 23.27 2.53 -6.94
CA VAL A 715 22.61 1.42 -6.22
C VAL A 715 22.69 0.14 -7.06
N THR A 716 22.44 0.25 -8.37
CA THR A 716 22.53 -0.89 -9.28
C THR A 716 23.97 -1.40 -9.39
N MET A 717 24.97 -0.53 -9.51
CA MET A 717 26.39 -0.94 -9.48
C MET A 717 26.73 -1.70 -8.20
N ASP A 718 26.31 -1.16 -7.04
CA ASP A 718 26.60 -1.74 -5.74
C ASP A 718 25.95 -3.12 -5.59
N LEU A 719 24.68 -3.26 -6.02
CA LEU A 719 23.97 -4.53 -6.02
C LEU A 719 24.64 -5.56 -6.95
N LEU A 720 25.02 -5.18 -8.16
CA LEU A 720 25.68 -6.09 -9.11
C LEU A 720 27.04 -6.54 -8.59
N ALA A 721 27.79 -5.67 -7.90
CA ALA A 721 29.03 -6.05 -7.25
C ALA A 721 28.79 -7.08 -6.14
N ILE A 722 27.73 -6.92 -5.34
CA ILE A 722 27.34 -7.89 -4.32
C ILE A 722 26.95 -9.24 -4.93
N ALA A 723 26.07 -9.23 -5.93
CA ALA A 723 25.58 -10.44 -6.59
C ALA A 723 26.72 -11.22 -7.28
N ALA A 724 27.67 -10.53 -7.90
CA ALA A 724 28.86 -11.11 -8.52
C ALA A 724 29.98 -11.51 -7.52
N GLY A 725 29.76 -11.27 -6.21
CA GLY A 725 30.72 -11.56 -5.14
C GLY A 725 32.02 -10.78 -5.20
N ARG A 726 31.89 -9.50 -5.57
CA ARG A 726 32.93 -8.46 -5.54
C ARG A 726 32.64 -7.44 -4.43
N ASP A 727 31.91 -7.85 -3.40
CA ASP A 727 31.49 -7.05 -2.25
C ASP A 727 32.61 -6.70 -1.25
N GLY A 728 33.87 -6.89 -1.65
CA GLY A 728 35.06 -6.45 -0.92
C GLY A 728 35.77 -5.25 -1.57
N ASP A 729 35.57 -5.03 -2.88
CA ASP A 729 36.27 -4.00 -3.64
C ASP A 729 35.40 -2.74 -3.73
N GLY A 730 35.72 -1.71 -2.92
CA GLY A 730 35.14 -0.37 -3.05
C GLY A 730 33.75 -0.14 -2.44
N LEU A 731 33.08 -1.17 -1.91
CA LEU A 731 31.79 -1.05 -1.20
C LEU A 731 31.97 -0.70 0.29
N ASN A 732 32.64 0.42 0.55
CA ASN A 732 32.84 0.95 1.89
C ASN A 732 31.64 1.78 2.38
N GLU A 733 31.61 2.07 3.67
CA GLU A 733 30.62 2.97 4.25
C GLU A 733 30.71 4.36 3.61
N GLN A 734 29.56 4.93 3.23
CA GLN A 734 29.42 6.32 2.76
C GLN A 734 28.21 6.95 3.44
N ILE A 735 28.43 8.02 4.19
CA ILE A 735 27.41 8.77 4.92
C ILE A 735 27.65 10.25 4.63
N TYR A 736 26.65 10.91 4.03
CA TYR A 736 26.64 12.33 3.68
C TYR A 736 25.71 13.14 4.59
N SER A 737 24.67 12.50 5.11
CA SER A 737 23.65 13.10 5.94
C SER A 737 24.12 13.31 7.39
N ARG A 738 23.31 14.05 8.16
CA ARG A 738 23.51 14.26 9.60
C ARG A 738 23.00 13.09 10.46
N ILE A 739 22.76 11.90 9.89
CA ILE A 739 22.22 10.75 10.62
C ILE A 739 23.02 10.37 11.87
N ARG A 740 24.36 10.54 11.85
CA ARG A 740 25.20 10.28 13.03
C ARG A 740 24.90 11.25 14.18
N GLU A 741 24.62 12.52 13.87
CA GLU A 741 24.22 13.52 14.86
C GLU A 741 22.83 13.22 15.41
N TYR A 742 21.88 12.82 14.55
CA TYR A 742 20.53 12.48 14.99
C TYR A 742 20.53 11.23 15.86
N SER A 743 21.27 10.20 15.45
CA SER A 743 21.37 8.93 16.18
C SER A 743 21.96 9.11 17.58
N ALA A 744 22.89 10.05 17.76
CA ALA A 744 23.47 10.35 19.07
C ALA A 744 22.48 11.02 20.05
N LYS A 745 21.39 11.62 19.56
CA LYS A 745 20.33 12.26 20.37
C LYS A 745 19.17 11.33 20.69
N VAL A 746 19.12 10.13 20.09
CA VAL A 746 18.07 9.13 20.35
C VAL A 746 18.29 8.46 21.72
N ASP A 747 17.24 8.36 22.54
CA ASP A 747 17.29 7.83 23.91
C ASP A 747 17.10 6.29 23.97
N LEU A 748 18.12 5.54 23.50
CA LEU A 748 18.10 4.07 23.39
C LEU A 748 19.37 3.35 23.84
#